data_AF-A0A9X1Z696-F1
#
_entry.id   AF-A0A9X1Z696-F1
#
_cell.length_a   1.000
_cell.length_b   1.000
_cell.length_c   1.000
_cell.angle_alpha   90.00
_cell.angle_beta   90.00
_cell.angle_gamma   90.00
#
_symmetry.space_group_name_H-M   'P 1'
#
loop_
_entity.id
_entity.type
_entity.pdbx_description
1 polymer ?
#
loop_
_entity_poly.entity_id
_entity_poly.type
_entity_poly.pdbx_seq_one_letter_code
_entity_poly.pdbx_strand_id
1 'polypeptide(L)'
;MKKLFFALSLYLASSFVWADTNINIKSATASSVCPADSASYEPQNAIDNKSSTAWFPKRTRKANQGEWIKLEFAEPSIISGVDIINGWVESKNNWLHNSRVKSAVITLSSGVTQSITLKDVMSVQHFSVPESEATWLKITIEDIYPGNVWNQESGLTQISVLGTTKEQIRLAALRKEKAAEKAKLEKLDAKKQAQAKARYLIELQNTLDEKTATLSRADFLIEASDLFKSETYPEAKDIISQHIGDLLQATLNKHSQTNDPLALMSAYDGYRISVFEKAHHDLIFLLFKTAFEIDFEKAKKDKSSDHLLAMYKRYGSYYDENPYSQLVDLALSIDMKNAEQGLIEDPVVSLLSKYQDLVFEESQQARYQDLIGVVLSKKLKTMTNSEQVSEFLNAFEDIELNVANKKLINNHIFNLSGIRFRETFREGKIGERYVPVISKSQSYNETRYINGVALNETKFNDYTEGGYDESRFGFTAVYQLFNESAQTYLVDVEISATVSNTEYKKKSSWSGPDRNVQVKKNNVLVKKLTYVLKANSELKDQIIVGEKKPSDFMVSVVNITPVDNEWFNKLSVAMEGDDIGLTTEYFFDDKALFWKPDVAANLARQVYMSLDKTIITGDKFDRDFKSPVQVVFTNNTEIAITLTYKSNFMEQARTVNIKGNSEFKDTVTALGRNKDDLKVTVEMLEPWL
;
A
#
# COMPACT_ATOMS: atom_id res chain seq x y z
N MET A 1 0.88 -1.56 35.15
CA MET A 1 0.90 -0.79 36.43
C MET A 1 -0.26 -1.15 37.38
N LYS A 2 -0.49 -2.44 37.70
CA LYS A 2 -1.58 -2.86 38.64
C LYS A 2 -1.22 -4.03 39.59
N LYS A 3 0.06 -4.41 39.71
CA LYS A 3 0.50 -5.50 40.60
C LYS A 3 1.20 -5.04 41.90
N LEU A 4 1.19 -3.74 42.21
CA LEU A 4 1.95 -3.19 43.36
C LEU A 4 1.10 -2.89 44.61
N PHE A 5 -0.20 -3.22 44.63
CA PHE A 5 -1.09 -2.77 45.71
C PHE A 5 -1.47 -3.83 46.76
N PHE A 6 -1.10 -5.10 46.58
CA PHE A 6 -1.56 -6.16 47.50
C PHE A 6 -0.54 -6.62 48.56
N ALA A 7 0.71 -6.14 48.50
CA ALA A 7 1.76 -6.52 49.44
C ALA A 7 2.03 -5.49 50.56
N LEU A 8 1.34 -4.34 50.57
CA LEU A 8 1.61 -3.25 51.50
C LEU A 8 0.69 -3.21 52.74
N SER A 9 -0.29 -4.12 52.84
CA SER A 9 -1.29 -4.10 53.93
C SER A 9 -0.95 -4.94 55.15
N LEU A 10 0.07 -5.81 55.10
CA LEU A 10 0.47 -6.64 56.24
C LEU A 10 1.66 -6.09 57.07
N TYR A 11 2.31 -5.01 56.64
CA TYR A 11 3.45 -4.42 57.37
C TYR A 11 3.09 -3.26 58.32
N LEU A 12 1.80 -2.92 58.49
CA LEU A 12 1.36 -1.81 59.34
C LEU A 12 0.84 -2.23 60.74
N ALA A 13 0.96 -3.51 61.11
CA ALA A 13 0.43 -4.01 62.39
C ALA A 13 1.49 -4.22 63.49
N SER A 14 2.73 -3.73 63.34
CA SER A 14 3.79 -3.95 64.33
C SER A 14 4.72 -2.75 64.55
N SER A 15 4.15 -1.59 64.85
CA SER A 15 4.91 -0.50 65.49
C SER A 15 3.97 0.56 66.06
N PHE A 16 3.16 0.18 67.04
CA PHE A 16 2.72 1.15 68.06
C PHE A 16 3.84 1.22 69.10
N VAL A 17 4.93 1.89 68.73
CA VAL A 17 5.78 2.53 69.73
C VAL A 17 4.90 3.63 70.31
N TRP A 18 4.59 3.58 71.60
CA TRP A 18 3.98 4.70 72.31
C TRP A 18 4.96 5.86 72.13
N ALA A 19 4.67 6.79 71.21
CA ALA A 19 5.44 8.01 71.15
C ALA A 19 5.08 8.77 72.43
N ASP A 20 6.00 8.77 73.40
CA ASP A 20 5.84 9.55 74.61
C ASP A 20 5.54 10.99 74.22
N THR A 21 4.43 11.52 74.73
CA THR A 21 4.05 12.91 74.49
C THR A 21 4.48 13.78 75.65
N ASN A 22 4.72 15.06 75.40
CA ASN A 22 4.94 16.01 76.48
C ASN A 22 3.66 16.14 77.32
N ILE A 23 3.77 15.80 78.59
CA ILE A 23 2.74 16.01 79.59
C ILE A 23 2.56 17.51 79.80
N ASN A 24 1.30 17.94 79.75
CA ASN A 24 0.97 19.34 79.95
C ASN A 24 1.17 19.74 81.42
N ILE A 25 2.07 20.70 81.66
CA ILE A 25 2.36 21.21 83.00
C ILE A 25 1.41 22.37 83.32
N LYS A 26 0.66 22.23 84.41
CA LYS A 26 -0.30 23.24 84.90
C LYS A 26 0.38 24.39 85.62
N SER A 27 1.37 24.09 86.46
CA SER A 27 2.07 25.08 87.27
C SER A 27 3.45 24.58 87.69
N ALA A 28 4.34 25.52 88.00
CA ALA A 28 5.66 25.26 88.58
C ALA A 28 5.81 26.04 89.90
N THR A 29 6.37 25.41 90.91
CA THR A 29 6.70 25.99 92.22
C THR A 29 8.11 25.57 92.63
N ALA A 30 8.78 26.31 93.50
CA ALA A 30 10.14 26.00 93.93
C ALA A 30 10.35 26.27 95.42
N SER A 31 11.42 25.69 95.98
CA SER A 31 11.86 25.93 97.37
C SER A 31 12.22 27.39 97.61
N SER A 32 12.87 28.01 96.64
CA SER A 32 13.26 29.41 96.67
C SER A 32 13.53 29.93 95.26
N VAL A 33 13.68 31.26 95.15
CA VAL A 33 13.96 31.97 93.89
C VAL A 33 15.03 33.02 94.17
N CYS A 34 16.10 33.02 93.36
CA CYS A 34 17.17 34.02 93.41
C CYS A 34 16.56 35.43 93.27
N PRO A 35 16.98 36.42 94.10
CA PRO A 35 16.46 37.78 93.97
C PRO A 35 16.63 38.28 92.53
N ALA A 36 15.58 38.89 91.99
CA ALA A 36 15.63 39.46 90.64
C ALA A 36 16.70 40.55 90.56
N ASP A 37 17.44 40.53 89.46
CA ASP A 37 18.37 41.58 89.06
C ASP A 37 17.85 42.21 87.75
N SER A 38 18.67 42.28 86.70
CA SER A 38 18.20 42.57 85.35
C SER A 38 17.39 41.43 84.71
N ALA A 39 17.34 40.24 85.32
CA ALA A 39 16.59 39.06 84.90
C ALA A 39 15.66 38.52 86.00
N SER A 40 14.65 37.74 85.58
CA SER A 40 13.74 36.99 86.46
C SER A 40 14.17 35.53 86.54
N TYR A 41 14.07 34.92 87.72
CA TYR A 41 14.53 33.55 87.99
C TYR A 41 13.42 32.62 88.48
N GLU A 42 12.17 32.97 88.21
CA GLU A 42 10.97 32.26 88.66
C GLU A 42 10.89 30.81 88.14
N PRO A 43 10.24 29.87 88.87
CA PRO A 43 10.17 28.46 88.48
C PRO A 43 9.43 28.23 87.15
N GLN A 44 8.55 29.14 86.73
CA GLN A 44 7.85 29.04 85.44
C GLN A 44 8.81 29.16 84.26
N ASN A 45 9.96 29.81 84.44
CA ASN A 45 10.99 29.90 83.41
C ASN A 45 11.51 28.52 83.00
N ALA A 46 11.51 27.54 83.91
CA ALA A 46 11.95 26.19 83.58
C ALA A 46 10.92 25.38 82.76
N ILE A 47 9.75 25.92 82.46
CA ILE A 47 8.70 25.24 81.67
C ILE A 47 8.12 26.11 80.56
N ASP A 48 8.70 27.28 80.29
CA ASP A 48 8.16 28.25 79.34
C ASP A 48 8.59 28.03 77.88
N ASN A 49 9.45 27.03 77.64
CA ASN A 49 10.05 26.70 76.34
C ASN A 49 10.92 27.81 75.74
N LYS A 50 11.54 28.67 76.57
CA LYS A 50 12.44 29.73 76.12
C LYS A 50 13.86 29.46 76.65
N SER A 51 14.82 29.35 75.74
CA SER A 51 16.23 29.17 76.11
C SER A 51 16.88 30.41 76.74
N SER A 52 16.22 31.57 76.69
CA SER A 52 16.68 32.83 77.25
C SER A 52 16.37 32.98 78.75
N THR A 53 15.47 32.18 79.30
CA THR A 53 15.04 32.23 80.70
C THR A 53 15.51 30.98 81.44
N ALA A 54 15.64 31.05 82.75
CA ALA A 54 15.96 29.91 83.61
C ALA A 54 15.42 30.12 85.02
N TRP A 55 15.16 29.01 85.72
CA TRP A 55 14.93 29.05 87.17
C TRP A 55 16.26 29.00 87.91
N PHE A 56 16.44 29.86 88.92
CA PHE A 56 17.53 29.78 89.88
C PHE A 56 16.98 29.86 91.31
N PRO A 57 17.38 28.97 92.23
CA PRO A 57 17.11 29.11 93.65
C PRO A 57 17.99 30.20 94.30
N LYS A 58 17.62 30.63 95.51
CA LYS A 58 18.46 31.55 96.30
C LYS A 58 19.79 30.90 96.63
N ARG A 59 20.85 31.71 96.67
CA ARG A 59 22.17 31.29 97.15
C ARG A 59 22.08 30.67 98.54
N THR A 60 22.64 29.47 98.71
CA THR A 60 22.75 28.81 100.02
C THR A 60 24.21 28.49 100.37
N ARG A 61 24.50 28.34 101.67
CA ARG A 61 25.85 27.94 102.14
C ARG A 61 26.27 26.54 101.67
N LYS A 62 25.34 25.74 101.15
CA LYS A 62 25.56 24.38 100.64
C LYS A 62 25.41 24.31 99.11
N ALA A 63 25.65 25.42 98.41
CA ALA A 63 25.67 25.45 96.95
C ALA A 63 24.41 24.82 96.29
N ASN A 64 23.23 25.24 96.77
CA ASN A 64 21.90 24.74 96.40
C ASN A 64 21.58 23.26 96.63
N GLN A 65 22.44 22.52 97.35
CA GLN A 65 22.06 21.19 97.82
C GLN A 65 20.77 21.25 98.66
N GLY A 66 19.75 20.51 98.23
CA GLY A 66 18.41 20.43 98.83
C GLY A 66 17.37 21.38 98.25
N GLU A 67 17.76 22.32 97.38
CA GLU A 67 16.80 23.18 96.66
C GLU A 67 16.03 22.35 95.62
N TRP A 68 14.77 22.72 95.36
CA TRP A 68 13.90 21.94 94.50
C TRP A 68 12.95 22.79 93.66
N ILE A 69 12.55 22.23 92.51
CA ILE A 69 11.45 22.70 91.67
C ILE A 69 10.42 21.58 91.52
N LYS A 70 9.15 21.92 91.63
CA LYS A 70 8.00 21.01 91.54
C LYS A 70 7.06 21.48 90.44
N LEU A 71 6.75 20.57 89.52
CA LEU A 71 5.85 20.75 88.38
C LEU A 71 4.56 19.98 88.64
N GLU A 72 3.42 20.66 88.62
CA GLU A 72 2.10 20.02 88.72
C GLU A 72 1.50 19.82 87.33
N PHE A 73 0.94 18.65 87.07
CA PHE A 73 0.39 18.30 85.76
C PHE A 73 -1.04 18.80 85.61
N ALA A 74 -1.47 19.05 84.36
CA ALA A 74 -2.85 19.44 84.06
C ALA A 74 -3.85 18.33 84.40
N GLU A 75 -3.45 17.08 84.24
CA GLU A 75 -4.22 15.89 84.59
C GLU A 75 -3.31 14.74 85.07
N PRO A 76 -3.82 13.79 85.88
CA PRO A 76 -3.07 12.58 86.24
C PRO A 76 -2.60 11.85 84.98
N SER A 77 -1.29 11.61 84.88
CA SER A 77 -0.65 11.07 83.69
C SER A 77 0.33 9.96 84.06
N ILE A 78 0.53 8.99 83.17
CA ILE A 78 1.58 7.97 83.32
C ILE A 78 2.87 8.58 82.80
N ILE A 79 3.84 8.79 83.70
CA ILE A 79 5.10 9.45 83.40
C ILE A 79 6.16 8.40 83.09
N SER A 80 6.84 8.54 81.96
CA SER A 80 7.90 7.63 81.48
C SER A 80 9.27 8.30 81.44
N GLY A 81 9.34 9.64 81.47
CA GLY A 81 10.62 10.34 81.48
C GLY A 81 10.55 11.84 81.73
N VAL A 82 11.72 12.46 81.76
CA VAL A 82 11.93 13.90 81.87
C VAL A 82 13.08 14.32 80.98
N ASP A 83 12.88 15.38 80.23
CA ASP A 83 13.92 16.08 79.48
C ASP A 83 14.33 17.35 80.22
N ILE A 84 15.63 17.57 80.42
CA ILE A 84 16.17 18.72 81.14
C ILE A 84 17.23 19.44 80.31
N ILE A 85 17.16 20.76 80.23
CA ILE A 85 18.23 21.65 79.77
C ILE A 85 18.86 22.31 80.99
N ASN A 86 20.11 21.95 81.25
CA ASN A 86 20.83 22.26 82.48
C ASN A 86 21.60 23.60 82.41
N GLY A 87 21.62 24.36 83.50
CA GLY A 87 22.23 25.69 83.58
C GLY A 87 21.34 26.77 82.99
N TRP A 88 21.94 27.93 82.69
CA TRP A 88 21.30 29.02 81.94
C TRP A 88 21.91 29.11 80.55
N VAL A 89 21.22 28.55 79.55
CA VAL A 89 21.79 28.34 78.21
C VAL A 89 21.59 29.51 77.24
N GLU A 90 21.15 30.67 77.72
CA GLU A 90 20.93 31.88 76.89
C GLU A 90 22.19 32.25 76.10
N SER A 91 23.36 32.14 76.73
CA SER A 91 24.65 32.29 76.07
C SER A 91 25.69 31.36 76.70
N LYS A 92 26.75 31.04 75.95
CA LYS A 92 27.87 30.23 76.48
C LYS A 92 28.51 30.86 77.72
N ASN A 93 28.56 32.20 77.77
CA ASN A 93 29.08 32.93 78.93
C ASN A 93 28.15 32.75 80.13
N ASN A 94 26.84 32.94 79.98
CA ASN A 94 25.87 32.72 81.07
C ASN A 94 25.93 31.27 81.58
N TRP A 95 26.07 30.31 80.67
CA TRP A 95 26.18 28.92 81.04
C TRP A 95 27.44 28.59 81.83
N LEU A 96 28.62 29.15 81.45
CA LEU A 96 29.89 28.95 82.17
C LEU A 96 29.99 29.75 83.48
N HIS A 97 29.46 30.98 83.49
CA HIS A 97 29.50 31.90 84.62
C HIS A 97 28.67 31.42 85.80
N ASN A 98 27.51 30.83 85.54
CA ASN A 98 26.61 30.33 86.57
C ASN A 98 26.86 28.86 86.87
N SER A 99 26.45 28.39 88.05
CA SER A 99 26.54 26.97 88.36
C SER A 99 25.47 26.17 87.61
N ARG A 100 25.71 24.87 87.46
CA ARG A 100 24.85 23.94 86.71
C ARG A 100 24.58 22.75 87.60
N VAL A 101 23.41 22.14 87.52
CA VAL A 101 23.08 20.98 88.38
C VAL A 101 23.94 19.79 87.95
N LYS A 102 24.61 19.12 88.88
CA LYS A 102 25.43 17.92 88.58
C LYS A 102 24.67 16.64 88.87
N SER A 103 24.04 16.56 90.03
CA SER A 103 23.13 15.47 90.36
C SER A 103 21.86 16.01 91.02
N ALA A 104 20.76 15.31 90.79
CA ALA A 104 19.47 15.62 91.36
C ALA A 104 18.64 14.35 91.56
N VAL A 105 17.61 14.42 92.41
CA VAL A 105 16.60 13.37 92.57
C VAL A 105 15.29 13.85 91.99
N ILE A 106 14.76 13.10 91.03
CA ILE A 106 13.39 13.23 90.57
C ILE A 106 12.49 12.45 91.54
N THR A 107 11.39 13.04 91.99
CA THR A 107 10.36 12.41 92.80
C THR A 107 9.00 12.64 92.15
N LEU A 108 8.24 11.57 91.95
CA LEU A 108 6.87 11.63 91.45
C LEU A 108 5.87 11.60 92.61
N SER A 109 4.65 12.08 92.37
CA SER A 109 3.55 11.99 93.36
C SER A 109 3.18 10.56 93.75
N SER A 110 3.52 9.58 92.90
CA SER A 110 3.36 8.14 93.17
C SER A 110 4.32 7.63 94.26
N GLY A 111 5.32 8.42 94.65
CA GLY A 111 6.40 8.01 95.54
C GLY A 111 7.62 7.42 94.81
N VAL A 112 7.55 7.25 93.48
CA VAL A 112 8.71 6.84 92.67
C VAL A 112 9.79 7.92 92.74
N THR A 113 11.03 7.48 92.97
CA THR A 113 12.21 8.35 93.00
C THR A 113 13.27 7.84 92.02
N GLN A 114 13.97 8.75 91.37
CA GLN A 114 15.05 8.45 90.43
C GLN A 114 16.18 9.46 90.62
N SER A 115 17.35 9.01 91.07
CA SER A 115 18.57 9.83 91.05
C SER A 115 19.06 9.96 89.61
N ILE A 116 19.39 11.18 89.21
CA ILE A 116 19.91 11.52 87.89
C ILE A 116 21.24 12.26 88.04
N THR A 117 22.15 12.01 87.10
CA THR A 117 23.39 12.78 86.95
C THR A 117 23.34 13.49 85.61
N LEU A 118 23.39 14.83 85.64
CA LEU A 118 23.40 15.62 84.43
C LEU A 118 24.83 15.79 83.94
N LYS A 119 25.02 15.63 82.63
CA LYS A 119 26.25 15.98 81.94
C LYS A 119 26.39 17.51 81.92
N ASP A 120 27.63 17.99 81.98
CA ASP A 120 27.94 19.41 81.87
C ASP A 120 27.92 19.86 80.40
N VAL A 121 26.71 19.89 79.80
CA VAL A 121 26.48 20.26 78.39
C VAL A 121 25.27 21.18 78.23
N MET A 122 25.27 22.02 77.20
CA MET A 122 24.20 22.99 76.86
C MET A 122 23.05 22.39 76.01
N SER A 123 22.80 21.09 76.09
CA SER A 123 21.78 20.39 75.29
C SER A 123 20.73 19.73 76.17
N VAL A 124 19.58 19.38 75.57
CA VAL A 124 18.57 18.54 76.22
C VAL A 124 19.19 17.22 76.67
N GLN A 125 18.85 16.80 77.88
CA GLN A 125 19.22 15.52 78.45
C GLN A 125 17.97 14.76 78.88
N HIS A 126 17.81 13.55 78.35
CA HIS A 126 16.67 12.71 78.62
C HIS A 126 16.95 11.75 79.78
N PHE A 127 15.99 11.64 80.69
CA PHE A 127 16.02 10.75 81.83
C PHE A 127 14.74 9.95 81.90
N SER A 128 14.83 8.64 81.67
CA SER A 128 13.68 7.75 81.87
C SER A 128 13.40 7.59 83.37
N VAL A 129 12.13 7.56 83.73
CA VAL A 129 11.66 7.22 85.08
C VAL A 129 10.77 5.97 84.99
N PRO A 130 10.73 5.12 86.03
CA PRO A 130 9.79 4.00 86.05
C PRO A 130 8.36 4.50 85.79
N GLU A 131 7.71 3.90 84.79
CA GLU A 131 6.35 4.28 84.40
C GLU A 131 5.41 4.23 85.60
N SER A 132 4.89 5.40 85.99
CA SER A 132 3.93 5.47 87.10
C SER A 132 2.96 6.62 86.91
N GLU A 133 1.73 6.43 87.41
CA GLU A 133 0.72 7.47 87.43
C GLU A 133 1.11 8.56 88.44
N ALA A 134 1.24 9.79 87.98
CA ALA A 134 1.56 10.92 88.82
C ALA A 134 0.74 12.16 88.46
N THR A 135 0.60 13.05 89.44
CA THR A 135 -0.05 14.37 89.32
C THR A 135 0.96 15.51 89.46
N TRP A 136 2.17 15.22 89.95
CA TRP A 136 3.28 16.16 90.00
C TRP A 136 4.62 15.43 89.96
N LEU A 137 5.66 16.18 89.57
CA LEU A 137 7.05 15.79 89.61
C LEU A 137 7.88 16.86 90.32
N LYS A 138 8.83 16.44 91.15
CA LYS A 138 9.75 17.33 91.86
C LYS A 138 11.19 16.94 91.56
N ILE A 139 12.02 17.91 91.21
CA ILE A 139 13.47 17.74 91.03
C ILE A 139 14.15 18.41 92.22
N THR A 140 14.94 17.67 92.99
CA THR A 140 15.71 18.16 94.13
C THR A 140 17.20 18.08 93.83
N ILE A 141 17.91 19.20 93.92
CA ILE A 141 19.34 19.32 93.61
C ILE A 141 20.16 18.66 94.72
N GLU A 142 21.11 17.80 94.34
CA GLU A 142 22.02 17.12 95.27
C GLU A 142 23.45 17.64 95.20
N ASP A 143 23.94 17.95 93.99
CA ASP A 143 25.29 18.47 93.73
C ASP A 143 25.29 19.39 92.50
N ILE A 144 26.31 20.24 92.37
CA ILE A 144 26.45 21.22 91.28
C ILE A 144 27.83 21.17 90.61
N TYR A 145 27.90 21.57 89.34
CA TYR A 145 29.13 22.04 88.71
C TYR A 145 29.29 23.53 89.00
N PRO A 146 30.39 23.96 89.65
CA PRO A 146 30.57 25.37 89.99
C PRO A 146 30.76 26.22 88.72
N GLY A 147 30.09 27.36 88.67
CA GLY A 147 30.36 28.41 87.69
C GLY A 147 31.72 29.08 87.94
N ASN A 148 32.31 29.70 86.92
CA ASN A 148 33.57 30.42 87.07
C ASN A 148 33.40 31.85 87.66
N VAL A 149 32.17 32.36 87.77
CA VAL A 149 31.84 33.64 88.43
C VAL A 149 30.89 33.41 89.61
N TRP A 150 29.76 32.75 89.37
CA TRP A 150 28.72 32.43 90.35
C TRP A 150 28.73 30.94 90.64
N ASN A 151 29.37 30.56 91.75
CA ASN A 151 29.72 29.18 92.06
C ASN A 151 28.83 28.53 93.14
N GLN A 152 27.70 29.15 93.51
CA GLN A 152 26.79 28.62 94.54
C GLN A 152 25.32 28.57 94.12
N GLU A 153 24.98 29.10 92.94
CA GLU A 153 23.63 29.22 92.38
C GLU A 153 23.50 28.42 91.07
N SER A 154 22.76 27.31 91.05
CA SER A 154 22.60 26.45 89.87
C SER A 154 21.25 26.63 89.19
N GLY A 155 21.28 26.87 87.88
CA GLY A 155 20.06 27.12 87.09
C GLY A 155 19.55 25.90 86.31
N LEU A 156 18.26 25.91 85.98
CA LEU A 156 17.63 25.01 85.00
C LEU A 156 16.87 25.83 83.96
N THR A 157 17.20 25.69 82.68
CA THR A 157 16.57 26.45 81.59
C THR A 157 15.23 25.85 81.18
N GLN A 158 15.16 24.53 81.01
CA GLN A 158 13.93 23.88 80.56
C GLN A 158 13.79 22.50 81.18
N ILE A 159 12.56 22.12 81.52
CA ILE A 159 12.13 20.82 81.98
C ILE A 159 10.86 20.45 81.20
N SER A 160 10.89 19.33 80.50
CA SER A 160 9.72 18.75 79.84
C SER A 160 9.47 17.36 80.40
N VAL A 161 8.21 17.03 80.69
CA VAL A 161 7.85 15.74 81.27
C VAL A 161 7.22 14.87 80.19
N LEU A 162 7.68 13.63 80.07
CA LEU A 162 7.29 12.70 79.01
C LEU A 162 6.37 11.62 79.57
N GLY A 163 5.31 11.29 78.83
CA GLY A 163 4.35 10.29 79.24
C GLY A 163 3.09 10.23 78.38
N THR A 164 2.08 9.55 78.92
CA THR A 164 0.76 9.41 78.28
C THR A 164 -0.37 9.66 79.27
N THR A 165 -1.49 10.16 78.75
CA THR A 165 -2.71 10.38 79.54
C THR A 165 -3.64 9.18 79.44
N LYS A 166 -4.52 8.98 80.44
CA LYS A 166 -5.50 7.87 80.43
C LYS A 166 -6.41 7.90 79.19
N GLU A 167 -6.76 9.09 78.70
CA GLU A 167 -7.60 9.22 77.51
C GLU A 167 -6.85 8.81 76.23
N GLN A 168 -5.55 9.12 76.12
CA GLN A 168 -4.74 8.68 74.98
C GLN A 168 -4.66 7.15 74.88
N ILE A 169 -4.49 6.47 76.02
CA ILE A 169 -4.49 5.00 76.12
C ILE A 169 -5.85 4.43 75.67
N ARG A 170 -6.95 5.03 76.14
CA ARG A 170 -8.32 4.62 75.79
C ARG A 170 -8.59 4.74 74.28
N LEU A 171 -8.20 5.86 73.67
CA LEU A 171 -8.37 6.11 72.23
C LEU A 171 -7.53 5.16 71.37
N ALA A 172 -6.33 4.81 71.80
CA ALA A 172 -5.47 3.85 71.10
C ALA A 172 -6.10 2.44 71.09
N ALA A 173 -6.64 1.98 72.22
CA ALA A 173 -7.33 0.69 72.31
C ALA A 173 -8.55 0.61 71.37
N LEU A 174 -9.39 1.66 71.35
CA LEU A 174 -10.58 1.70 70.50
C LEU A 174 -10.24 1.68 69.00
N ARG A 175 -9.16 2.34 68.57
CA ARG A 175 -8.70 2.31 67.18
C ARG A 175 -8.24 0.91 66.75
N LYS A 176 -7.55 0.19 67.63
CA LYS A 176 -7.09 -1.18 67.37
C LYS A 176 -8.25 -2.14 67.18
N GLU A 177 -9.28 -2.04 68.02
CA GLU A 177 -10.49 -2.86 67.92
C GLU A 177 -11.23 -2.62 66.59
N LYS A 178 -11.48 -1.36 66.23
CA LYS A 178 -12.12 -1.01 64.95
C LYS A 178 -11.34 -1.49 63.72
N ALA A 179 -10.01 -1.42 63.77
CA ALA A 179 -9.16 -1.91 62.68
C ALA A 179 -9.25 -3.44 62.52
N ALA A 180 -9.28 -4.18 63.63
CA ALA A 180 -9.42 -5.63 63.62
C ALA A 180 -10.80 -6.08 63.08
N GLU A 181 -11.87 -5.38 63.46
CA GLU A 181 -13.22 -5.65 62.95
C GLU A 181 -13.32 -5.38 61.44
N LYS A 182 -12.80 -4.24 60.96
CA LYS A 182 -12.74 -3.91 59.53
C LYS A 182 -11.99 -4.99 58.72
N ALA A 183 -10.84 -5.43 59.19
CA ALA A 183 -10.05 -6.48 58.53
C ALA A 183 -10.78 -7.84 58.47
N LYS A 184 -11.60 -8.15 59.48
CA LYS A 184 -12.42 -9.37 59.49
C LYS A 184 -13.53 -9.31 58.44
N LEU A 185 -14.20 -8.17 58.30
CA LEU A 185 -15.24 -7.95 57.29
C LEU A 185 -14.66 -8.02 55.87
N GLU A 186 -13.52 -7.37 55.62
CA GLU A 186 -12.84 -7.42 54.31
C GLU A 186 -12.46 -8.85 53.89
N LYS A 187 -11.99 -9.68 54.84
CA LYS A 187 -11.71 -11.10 54.58
C LYS A 187 -12.97 -11.91 54.22
N LEU A 188 -14.09 -11.62 54.87
CA LEU A 188 -15.36 -12.30 54.61
C LEU A 188 -15.89 -11.95 53.21
N ASP A 189 -15.83 -10.67 52.84
CA ASP A 189 -16.26 -10.19 51.54
C ASP A 189 -15.39 -10.74 50.41
N ALA A 190 -14.06 -10.77 50.60
CA ALA A 190 -13.15 -11.42 49.65
C ALA A 190 -13.47 -12.91 49.45
N LYS A 191 -13.81 -13.64 50.52
CA LYS A 191 -14.20 -15.05 50.44
C LYS A 191 -15.51 -15.23 49.65
N LYS A 192 -16.51 -14.37 49.89
CA LYS A 192 -17.78 -14.41 49.16
C LYS A 192 -17.58 -14.10 47.68
N GLN A 193 -16.77 -13.10 47.35
CA GLN A 193 -16.43 -12.75 45.97
C GLN A 193 -15.70 -13.90 45.26
N ALA A 194 -14.75 -14.56 45.93
CA ALA A 194 -14.07 -15.73 45.36
C ALA A 194 -15.02 -16.91 45.09
N GLN A 195 -15.96 -17.19 46.01
CA GLN A 195 -16.97 -18.23 45.81
C GLN A 195 -17.95 -17.91 44.68
N ALA A 196 -18.39 -16.65 44.59
CA ALA A 196 -19.26 -16.20 43.50
C ALA A 196 -18.56 -16.32 42.14
N LYS A 197 -17.30 -15.91 42.05
CA LYS A 197 -16.46 -16.09 40.85
C LYS A 197 -16.33 -17.56 40.47
N ALA A 198 -16.02 -18.45 41.43
CA ALA A 198 -15.87 -19.88 41.14
C ALA A 198 -17.16 -20.51 40.58
N ARG A 199 -18.33 -20.13 41.12
CA ARG A 199 -19.63 -20.58 40.60
C ARG A 199 -19.88 -20.06 39.19
N TYR A 200 -19.59 -18.79 38.94
CA TYR A 200 -19.71 -18.18 37.63
C TYR A 200 -18.89 -18.90 36.56
N LEU A 201 -17.63 -19.24 36.85
CA LEU A 201 -16.76 -19.96 35.90
C LEU A 201 -17.29 -21.36 35.54
N ILE A 202 -17.91 -22.07 36.49
CA ILE A 202 -18.53 -23.38 36.22
C ILE A 202 -19.79 -23.22 35.35
N GLU A 203 -20.63 -22.25 35.66
CA GLU A 203 -21.86 -21.96 34.89
C GLU A 203 -21.53 -21.52 33.46
N LEU A 204 -20.46 -20.74 33.29
CA LEU A 204 -19.93 -20.36 31.98
C LEU A 204 -19.55 -21.58 31.14
N GLN A 205 -18.78 -22.54 31.70
CA GLN A 205 -18.39 -23.76 30.99
C GLN A 205 -19.63 -24.54 30.53
N ASN A 206 -20.59 -24.78 31.43
CA ASN A 206 -21.82 -25.50 31.10
C ASN A 206 -22.62 -24.78 29.99
N THR A 207 -22.66 -23.45 30.04
CA THR A 207 -23.33 -22.63 29.02
C THR A 207 -22.66 -22.79 27.65
N LEU A 208 -21.32 -22.81 27.60
CA LEU A 208 -20.58 -23.04 26.36
C LEU A 208 -20.85 -24.43 25.78
N ASP A 209 -20.85 -25.47 26.63
CA ASP A 209 -21.13 -26.84 26.23
C ASP A 209 -22.56 -26.98 25.67
N GLU A 210 -23.56 -26.38 26.34
CA GLU A 210 -24.96 -26.37 25.89
C GLU A 210 -25.13 -25.63 24.56
N LYS A 211 -24.54 -24.44 24.42
CA LYS A 211 -24.63 -23.64 23.19
C LYS A 211 -23.95 -24.33 22.01
N THR A 212 -22.81 -24.96 22.23
CA THR A 212 -22.13 -25.77 21.22
C THR A 212 -23.01 -26.92 20.72
N ALA A 213 -23.82 -27.52 21.59
CA ALA A 213 -24.71 -28.62 21.23
C ALA A 213 -25.98 -28.17 20.50
N THR A 214 -26.41 -26.92 20.70
CA THR A 214 -27.73 -26.43 20.26
C THR A 214 -27.66 -25.45 19.08
N LEU A 215 -26.59 -24.68 18.95
CA LEU A 215 -26.43 -23.66 17.93
C LEU A 215 -25.74 -24.20 16.68
N SER A 216 -25.98 -23.52 15.54
CA SER A 216 -25.11 -23.71 14.39
C SER A 216 -23.70 -23.23 14.73
N ARG A 217 -22.69 -23.73 14.00
CA ARG A 217 -21.31 -23.35 14.27
C ARG A 217 -21.05 -21.84 14.11
N ALA A 218 -21.66 -21.23 13.10
CA ALA A 218 -21.52 -19.79 12.86
C ALA A 218 -22.16 -18.99 14.01
N ASP A 219 -23.37 -19.35 14.42
CA ASP A 219 -24.09 -18.68 15.51
C ASP A 219 -23.33 -18.83 16.84
N PHE A 220 -22.84 -20.04 17.12
CA PHE A 220 -22.01 -20.29 18.30
C PHE A 220 -20.75 -19.41 18.32
N LEU A 221 -20.04 -19.28 17.20
CA LEU A 221 -18.81 -18.46 17.16
C LEU A 221 -19.09 -16.97 17.37
N ILE A 222 -20.22 -16.46 16.87
CA ILE A 222 -20.67 -15.08 17.12
C ILE A 222 -20.91 -14.90 18.61
N GLU A 223 -21.71 -15.78 19.22
CA GLU A 223 -22.03 -15.69 20.65
C GLU A 223 -20.80 -15.85 21.56
N ALA A 224 -19.91 -16.81 21.26
CA ALA A 224 -18.68 -17.01 22.00
C ALA A 224 -17.72 -15.80 21.87
N SER A 225 -17.66 -15.19 20.68
CA SER A 225 -16.88 -13.96 20.44
C SER A 225 -17.42 -12.79 21.28
N ASP A 226 -18.74 -12.59 21.29
CA ASP A 226 -19.36 -11.50 22.06
C ASP A 226 -19.20 -11.71 23.56
N LEU A 227 -19.30 -12.96 24.02
CA LEU A 227 -19.01 -13.34 25.40
C LEU A 227 -17.54 -13.06 25.76
N PHE A 228 -16.59 -13.47 24.91
CA PHE A 228 -15.16 -13.22 25.12
C PHE A 228 -14.80 -11.73 25.18
N LYS A 229 -15.43 -10.90 24.33
CA LYS A 229 -15.24 -9.45 24.31
C LYS A 229 -15.80 -8.78 25.58
N SER A 230 -17.00 -9.19 26.00
CA SER A 230 -17.71 -8.60 27.14
C SER A 230 -17.19 -9.06 28.51
N GLU A 231 -16.49 -10.19 28.55
CA GLU A 231 -15.96 -10.75 29.79
C GLU A 231 -14.89 -9.87 30.47
N THR A 232 -14.96 -9.80 31.80
CA THR A 232 -14.06 -9.03 32.66
C THR A 232 -13.07 -9.90 33.44
N TYR A 233 -13.39 -11.17 33.69
CA TYR A 233 -12.49 -12.12 34.34
C TYR A 233 -11.53 -12.77 33.33
N PRO A 234 -10.20 -12.65 33.52
CA PRO A 234 -9.22 -13.32 32.66
C PRO A 234 -9.43 -14.84 32.57
N GLU A 235 -9.77 -15.49 33.69
CA GLU A 235 -9.97 -16.94 33.73
C GLU A 235 -11.19 -17.40 32.93
N ALA A 236 -12.23 -16.56 32.84
CA ALA A 236 -13.39 -16.84 31.98
C ALA A 236 -13.02 -16.73 30.50
N LYS A 237 -12.16 -15.75 30.13
CA LYS A 237 -11.60 -15.66 28.78
C LYS A 237 -10.76 -16.88 28.42
N ASP A 238 -9.97 -17.38 29.38
CA ASP A 238 -9.17 -18.59 29.19
C ASP A 238 -10.07 -19.81 28.96
N ILE A 239 -11.16 -19.96 29.73
CA ILE A 239 -12.17 -21.02 29.55
C ILE A 239 -12.79 -20.96 28.15
N ILE A 240 -13.26 -19.78 27.72
CA ILE A 240 -13.86 -19.60 26.40
C ILE A 240 -12.85 -19.95 25.30
N SER A 241 -11.61 -19.44 25.40
CA SER A 241 -10.56 -19.72 24.42
C SER A 241 -10.21 -21.20 24.38
N GLN A 242 -10.08 -21.87 25.54
CA GLN A 242 -9.80 -23.30 25.60
C GLN A 242 -10.91 -24.12 24.93
N HIS A 243 -12.18 -23.81 25.21
CA HIS A 243 -13.31 -24.48 24.60
C HIS A 243 -13.33 -24.31 23.07
N ILE A 244 -12.99 -23.13 22.56
CA ILE A 244 -12.80 -22.89 21.11
C ILE A 244 -11.65 -23.74 20.54
N GLY A 245 -10.53 -23.83 21.24
CA GLY A 245 -9.40 -24.69 20.86
C GLY A 245 -9.79 -26.17 20.77
N ASP A 246 -10.54 -26.67 21.74
CA ASP A 246 -11.01 -28.07 21.77
C ASP A 246 -11.96 -28.35 20.58
N LEU A 247 -12.84 -27.42 20.24
CA LEU A 247 -13.74 -27.55 19.08
C LEU A 247 -13.00 -27.52 17.75
N LEU A 248 -11.99 -26.64 17.62
CA LEU A 248 -11.09 -26.61 16.48
C LEU A 248 -10.40 -27.97 16.29
N GLN A 249 -9.82 -28.52 17.35
CA GLN A 249 -9.13 -29.80 17.31
C GLN A 249 -10.07 -30.97 16.98
N ALA A 250 -11.27 -31.01 17.59
CA ALA A 250 -12.27 -32.04 17.31
C ALA A 250 -12.71 -32.01 15.83
N THR A 251 -12.83 -30.81 15.27
CA THR A 251 -13.22 -30.61 13.87
C THR A 251 -12.14 -31.04 12.91
N LEU A 252 -10.89 -30.65 13.18
CA LEU A 252 -9.75 -31.10 12.43
C LEU A 252 -9.70 -32.64 12.42
N ASN A 253 -9.81 -33.28 13.58
CA ASN A 253 -9.77 -34.74 13.69
C ASN A 253 -10.91 -35.40 12.90
N LYS A 254 -12.15 -34.91 13.05
CA LYS A 254 -13.33 -35.47 12.38
C LYS A 254 -13.19 -35.40 10.85
N HIS A 255 -12.91 -34.22 10.30
CA HIS A 255 -12.96 -34.02 8.86
C HIS A 255 -11.68 -34.48 8.13
N SER A 256 -10.56 -34.58 8.84
CA SER A 256 -9.36 -35.24 8.32
C SER A 256 -9.61 -36.74 8.10
N GLN A 257 -10.37 -37.40 8.99
CA GLN A 257 -10.71 -38.82 8.83
C GLN A 257 -11.70 -39.07 7.69
N THR A 258 -12.65 -38.16 7.47
CA THR A 258 -13.64 -38.29 6.39
C THR A 258 -13.11 -37.83 5.02
N ASN A 259 -11.87 -37.32 4.95
CA ASN A 259 -11.29 -36.73 3.75
C ASN A 259 -12.19 -35.67 3.11
N ASP A 260 -12.78 -34.78 3.91
CA ASP A 260 -13.72 -33.75 3.45
C ASP A 260 -13.06 -32.36 3.45
N PRO A 261 -12.42 -31.94 2.35
CA PRO A 261 -11.72 -30.66 2.30
C PRO A 261 -12.68 -29.46 2.33
N LEU A 262 -13.92 -29.61 1.86
CA LEU A 262 -14.91 -28.52 1.88
C LEU A 262 -15.37 -28.22 3.30
N ALA A 263 -15.60 -29.25 4.12
CA ALA A 263 -15.95 -29.05 5.52
C ALA A 263 -14.80 -28.42 6.33
N LEU A 264 -13.55 -28.81 6.06
CA LEU A 264 -12.37 -28.18 6.68
C LEU A 264 -12.22 -26.71 6.29
N MET A 265 -12.45 -26.37 5.01
CA MET A 265 -12.42 -24.98 4.54
C MET A 265 -13.56 -24.15 5.12
N SER A 266 -14.77 -24.69 5.17
CA SER A 266 -15.90 -24.02 5.81
C SER A 266 -15.62 -23.72 7.29
N ALA A 267 -14.98 -24.66 8.01
CA ALA A 267 -14.52 -24.42 9.37
C ALA A 267 -13.45 -23.31 9.41
N TYR A 268 -12.41 -23.40 8.58
CA TYR A 268 -11.35 -22.38 8.51
C TYR A 268 -11.92 -20.97 8.31
N ASP A 269 -12.83 -20.78 7.37
CA ASP A 269 -13.47 -19.48 7.12
C ASP A 269 -14.24 -18.96 8.32
N GLY A 270 -14.97 -19.82 9.03
CA GLY A 270 -15.68 -19.45 10.25
C GLY A 270 -14.75 -18.97 11.36
N TYR A 271 -13.60 -19.62 11.56
CA TYR A 271 -12.69 -19.25 12.64
C TYR A 271 -11.76 -18.10 12.30
N ARG A 272 -11.30 -17.96 11.06
CA ARG A 272 -10.35 -16.89 10.71
C ARG A 272 -10.93 -15.49 10.91
N ILE A 273 -12.24 -15.33 10.75
CA ILE A 273 -12.93 -14.05 10.96
C ILE A 273 -13.32 -13.81 12.44
N SER A 274 -13.05 -14.78 13.32
CA SER A 274 -13.41 -14.69 14.73
C SER A 274 -12.34 -13.96 15.54
N VAL A 275 -12.70 -13.43 16.73
CA VAL A 275 -11.73 -12.83 17.67
C VAL A 275 -10.66 -13.80 18.17
N PHE A 276 -10.86 -15.11 17.94
CA PHE A 276 -9.98 -16.18 18.39
C PHE A 276 -8.84 -16.48 17.42
N GLU A 277 -8.82 -15.86 16.22
CA GLU A 277 -7.80 -16.09 15.19
C GLU A 277 -6.38 -16.01 15.77
N LYS A 278 -6.09 -14.96 16.54
CA LYS A 278 -4.76 -14.75 17.11
C LYS A 278 -4.39 -15.80 18.18
N ALA A 279 -5.37 -16.28 18.95
CA ALA A 279 -5.13 -17.24 20.03
C ALA A 279 -4.92 -18.67 19.51
N HIS A 280 -5.52 -19.00 18.36
CA HIS A 280 -5.49 -20.36 17.79
C HIS A 280 -5.02 -20.38 16.33
N HIS A 281 -4.16 -19.44 15.96
CA HIS A 281 -3.68 -19.27 14.59
C HIS A 281 -3.16 -20.58 13.98
N ASP A 282 -2.33 -21.32 14.72
CA ASP A 282 -1.73 -22.57 14.24
C ASP A 282 -2.78 -23.66 13.95
N LEU A 283 -3.80 -23.81 14.80
CA LEU A 283 -4.87 -24.78 14.60
C LEU A 283 -5.78 -24.39 13.43
N ILE A 284 -6.09 -23.10 13.32
CA ILE A 284 -6.89 -22.57 12.21
C ILE A 284 -6.14 -22.78 10.89
N PHE A 285 -4.85 -22.44 10.85
CA PHE A 285 -3.99 -22.70 9.69
C PHE A 285 -3.89 -24.20 9.36
N LEU A 286 -3.87 -25.07 10.38
CA LEU A 286 -3.83 -26.52 10.17
C LEU A 286 -5.10 -27.05 9.50
N LEU A 287 -6.29 -26.48 9.76
CA LEU A 287 -7.51 -26.81 9.02
C LEU A 287 -7.34 -26.54 7.52
N PHE A 288 -6.87 -25.34 7.19
CA PHE A 288 -6.62 -24.92 5.81
C PHE A 288 -5.60 -25.82 5.11
N LYS A 289 -4.46 -26.05 5.75
CA LYS A 289 -3.39 -26.91 5.23
C LYS A 289 -3.87 -28.34 5.00
N THR A 290 -4.60 -28.91 5.96
CA THR A 290 -5.11 -30.29 5.84
C THR A 290 -6.16 -30.39 4.74
N ALA A 291 -7.03 -29.38 4.60
CA ALA A 291 -7.98 -29.32 3.50
C ALA A 291 -7.27 -29.33 2.15
N PHE A 292 -6.23 -28.50 2.01
CA PHE A 292 -5.42 -28.43 0.79
C PHE A 292 -4.77 -29.78 0.46
N GLU A 293 -4.12 -30.43 1.43
CA GLU A 293 -3.45 -31.71 1.23
C GLU A 293 -4.42 -32.82 0.79
N ILE A 294 -5.60 -32.90 1.41
CA ILE A 294 -6.64 -33.86 1.03
C ILE A 294 -7.13 -33.61 -0.40
N ASP A 295 -7.41 -32.35 -0.75
CA ASP A 295 -7.92 -32.00 -2.08
C ASP A 295 -6.83 -32.22 -3.15
N PHE A 296 -5.57 -31.94 -2.82
CA PHE A 296 -4.41 -32.13 -3.71
C PHE A 296 -4.20 -33.60 -4.04
N GLU A 297 -4.24 -34.49 -3.05
CA GLU A 297 -4.09 -35.93 -3.29
C GLU A 297 -5.27 -36.50 -4.10
N LYS A 298 -6.49 -35.97 -3.93
CA LYS A 298 -7.64 -36.30 -4.79
C LYS A 298 -7.39 -35.86 -6.24
N ALA A 299 -7.03 -34.59 -6.46
CA ALA A 299 -6.77 -34.06 -7.80
C ALA A 299 -5.64 -34.82 -8.53
N LYS A 300 -4.59 -35.19 -7.81
CA LYS A 300 -3.48 -36.00 -8.33
C LYS A 300 -3.90 -37.42 -8.70
N LYS A 301 -4.76 -38.06 -7.89
CA LYS A 301 -5.31 -39.38 -8.17
C LYS A 301 -6.20 -39.37 -9.40
N ASP A 302 -7.03 -38.34 -9.52
CA ASP A 302 -7.99 -38.20 -10.62
C ASP A 302 -7.31 -37.74 -11.92
N LYS A 303 -6.08 -37.23 -11.84
CA LYS A 303 -5.32 -36.65 -12.98
C LYS A 303 -6.16 -35.62 -13.74
N SER A 304 -6.97 -34.85 -13.01
CA SER A 304 -7.88 -33.86 -13.57
C SER A 304 -7.27 -32.47 -13.46
N SER A 305 -7.01 -31.85 -14.61
CA SER A 305 -6.62 -30.44 -14.69
C SER A 305 -7.72 -29.52 -14.15
N ASP A 306 -8.99 -29.84 -14.39
CA ASP A 306 -10.13 -29.06 -13.88
C ASP A 306 -10.17 -29.03 -12.35
N HIS A 307 -9.89 -30.17 -11.73
CA HIS A 307 -9.81 -30.25 -10.27
C HIS A 307 -8.65 -29.39 -9.74
N LEU A 308 -7.47 -29.48 -10.35
CA LEU A 308 -6.31 -28.65 -9.96
C LEU A 308 -6.58 -27.15 -10.14
N LEU A 309 -7.28 -26.74 -11.19
CA LEU A 309 -7.66 -25.34 -11.41
C LEU A 309 -8.73 -24.88 -10.43
N ALA A 310 -9.71 -25.73 -10.11
CA ALA A 310 -10.70 -25.43 -9.07
C ALA A 310 -10.04 -25.25 -7.70
N MET A 311 -9.01 -26.06 -7.39
CA MET A 311 -8.17 -25.87 -6.22
C MET A 311 -7.41 -24.55 -6.26
N TYR A 312 -6.74 -24.24 -7.37
CA TYR A 312 -6.00 -22.98 -7.53
C TYR A 312 -6.90 -21.77 -7.25
N LYS A 313 -8.11 -21.74 -7.84
CA LYS A 313 -9.09 -20.66 -7.60
C LYS A 313 -9.55 -20.61 -6.14
N ARG A 314 -9.85 -21.77 -5.53
CA ARG A 314 -10.30 -21.86 -4.13
C ARG A 314 -9.23 -21.41 -3.15
N TYR A 315 -8.09 -22.07 -3.13
CA TYR A 315 -7.02 -21.86 -2.14
C TYR A 315 -6.20 -20.59 -2.43
N GLY A 316 -6.12 -20.18 -3.70
CA GLY A 316 -5.40 -18.98 -4.11
C GLY A 316 -6.00 -17.68 -3.59
N SER A 317 -7.34 -17.63 -3.45
CA SER A 317 -8.06 -16.44 -2.95
C SER A 317 -7.72 -16.03 -1.51
N TYR A 318 -6.99 -16.86 -0.76
CA TYR A 318 -6.63 -16.63 0.64
C TYR A 318 -5.25 -15.98 0.83
N TYR A 319 -4.48 -15.77 -0.24
CA TYR A 319 -3.16 -15.15 -0.19
C TYR A 319 -3.03 -14.09 -1.27
N ASP A 320 -2.38 -12.97 -0.92
CA ASP A 320 -2.07 -11.92 -1.89
C ASP A 320 -1.07 -12.41 -2.95
N GLU A 321 -0.08 -13.20 -2.52
CA GLU A 321 0.82 -13.96 -3.40
C GLU A 321 0.36 -15.41 -3.40
N ASN A 322 -0.30 -15.87 -4.47
CA ASN A 322 -0.88 -17.21 -4.53
C ASN A 322 0.24 -18.28 -4.50
N PRO A 323 0.46 -18.98 -3.37
CA PRO A 323 1.58 -19.92 -3.23
C PRO A 323 1.33 -21.24 -3.99
N TYR A 324 0.18 -21.35 -4.65
CA TYR A 324 -0.29 -22.53 -5.35
C TYR A 324 -0.19 -22.39 -6.87
N SER A 325 0.61 -21.44 -7.38
CA SER A 325 0.86 -21.29 -8.83
C SER A 325 1.31 -22.60 -9.47
N GLN A 326 2.08 -23.44 -8.75
CA GLN A 326 2.46 -24.79 -9.19
C GLN A 326 1.27 -25.68 -9.61
N LEU A 327 0.06 -25.49 -9.07
CA LEU A 327 -1.13 -26.26 -9.49
C LEU A 327 -1.48 -26.00 -10.96
N VAL A 328 -1.30 -24.76 -11.42
CA VAL A 328 -1.51 -24.36 -12.82
C VAL A 328 -0.50 -25.08 -13.72
N ASP A 329 0.76 -25.18 -13.30
CA ASP A 329 1.79 -25.94 -14.02
C ASP A 329 1.45 -27.43 -14.15
N LEU A 330 0.94 -28.05 -13.08
CA LEU A 330 0.49 -29.45 -13.13
C LEU A 330 -0.72 -29.61 -14.06
N ALA A 331 -1.69 -28.69 -13.99
CA ALA A 331 -2.88 -28.71 -14.85
C ALA A 331 -2.50 -28.59 -16.33
N LEU A 332 -1.65 -27.61 -16.68
CA LEU A 332 -1.11 -27.43 -18.03
C LEU A 332 -0.34 -28.67 -18.50
N SER A 333 0.44 -29.31 -17.62
CA SER A 333 1.18 -30.53 -17.97
C SER A 333 0.27 -31.72 -18.27
N ILE A 334 -0.83 -31.87 -17.53
CA ILE A 334 -1.85 -32.90 -17.78
C ILE A 334 -2.53 -32.65 -19.12
N ASP A 335 -2.99 -31.43 -19.36
CA ASP A 335 -3.70 -31.07 -20.58
C ASP A 335 -2.79 -31.14 -21.81
N MET A 336 -1.52 -30.75 -21.67
CA MET A 336 -0.50 -30.94 -22.72
C MET A 336 -0.37 -32.40 -23.10
N LYS A 337 -0.20 -33.30 -22.12
CA LYS A 337 -0.08 -34.74 -22.37
C LYS A 337 -1.34 -35.30 -23.02
N ASN A 338 -2.52 -34.90 -22.55
CA ASN A 338 -3.79 -35.29 -23.15
C ASN A 338 -3.90 -34.78 -24.60
N ALA A 339 -3.46 -33.55 -24.87
CA ALA A 339 -3.39 -32.98 -26.20
C ALA A 339 -2.49 -33.78 -27.12
N GLU A 340 -1.27 -34.09 -26.69
CA GLU A 340 -0.29 -34.89 -27.43
C GLU A 340 -0.79 -36.32 -27.71
N GLN A 341 -1.57 -36.90 -26.78
CA GLN A 341 -2.18 -38.22 -26.95
C GLN A 341 -3.47 -38.19 -27.78
N GLY A 342 -4.05 -37.01 -28.02
CA GLY A 342 -5.31 -36.86 -28.77
C GLY A 342 -6.53 -37.27 -27.95
N LEU A 343 -6.41 -37.23 -26.62
CA LEU A 343 -7.48 -37.57 -25.66
C LEU A 343 -8.37 -36.37 -25.31
N ILE A 344 -8.17 -35.22 -25.96
CA ILE A 344 -9.07 -34.08 -25.81
C ILE A 344 -10.28 -34.33 -26.70
N GLU A 345 -11.34 -34.86 -26.09
CA GLU A 345 -12.65 -35.06 -26.74
C GLU A 345 -13.47 -33.75 -26.78
N ASP A 346 -13.24 -32.84 -25.82
CA ASP A 346 -13.98 -31.59 -25.66
C ASP A 346 -13.77 -30.59 -26.82
N PRO A 347 -14.73 -29.66 -27.03
CA PRO A 347 -14.49 -28.50 -27.87
C PRO A 347 -13.23 -27.80 -27.38
N VAL A 348 -12.27 -27.59 -28.28
CA VAL A 348 -10.97 -26.95 -27.99
C VAL A 348 -11.12 -25.67 -27.17
N VAL A 349 -12.19 -24.91 -27.42
CA VAL A 349 -12.55 -23.70 -26.68
C VAL A 349 -12.73 -23.98 -25.19
N SER A 350 -13.43 -25.05 -24.81
CA SER A 350 -13.69 -25.41 -23.40
C SER A 350 -12.40 -25.74 -22.66
N LEU A 351 -11.44 -26.39 -23.32
CA LEU A 351 -10.15 -26.71 -22.74
C LEU A 351 -9.32 -25.46 -22.45
N LEU A 352 -9.36 -24.47 -23.34
CA LEU A 352 -8.54 -23.28 -23.25
C LEU A 352 -9.19 -22.20 -22.37
N SER A 353 -10.51 -22.06 -22.43
CA SER A 353 -11.24 -21.03 -21.70
C SER A 353 -11.12 -21.16 -20.19
N LYS A 354 -10.97 -22.39 -19.65
CA LYS A 354 -10.76 -22.59 -18.21
C LYS A 354 -9.48 -21.94 -17.67
N TYR A 355 -8.53 -21.59 -18.54
CA TYR A 355 -7.29 -20.90 -18.22
C TYR A 355 -7.34 -19.37 -18.44
N GLN A 356 -8.32 -18.84 -19.19
CA GLN A 356 -8.34 -17.42 -19.60
C GLN A 356 -8.43 -16.44 -18.43
N ASP A 357 -9.14 -16.81 -17.36
CA ASP A 357 -9.30 -15.95 -16.17
C ASP A 357 -8.13 -16.06 -15.18
N LEU A 358 -7.08 -16.82 -15.51
CA LEU A 358 -5.94 -17.03 -14.61
C LEU A 358 -4.87 -15.97 -14.85
N VAL A 359 -4.32 -15.46 -13.76
CA VAL A 359 -3.09 -14.65 -13.81
C VAL A 359 -1.91 -15.62 -13.91
N PHE A 360 -1.19 -15.57 -15.03
CA PHE A 360 -0.04 -16.42 -15.29
C PHE A 360 1.28 -15.78 -14.89
N GLU A 361 2.19 -16.60 -14.36
CA GLU A 361 3.62 -16.30 -14.41
C GLU A 361 4.16 -16.42 -15.84
N GLU A 362 5.29 -15.78 -16.17
CA GLU A 362 5.86 -15.78 -17.52
C GLU A 362 6.12 -17.20 -18.06
N SER A 363 6.60 -18.11 -17.21
CA SER A 363 6.80 -19.53 -17.55
C SER A 363 5.51 -20.27 -17.86
N GLN A 364 4.43 -19.96 -17.14
CA GLN A 364 3.12 -20.58 -17.30
C GLN A 364 2.43 -20.06 -18.55
N GLN A 365 2.56 -18.77 -18.84
CA GLN A 365 2.11 -18.18 -20.10
C GLN A 365 2.78 -18.86 -21.30
N ALA A 366 4.09 -19.11 -21.23
CA ALA A 366 4.79 -19.84 -22.28
C ALA A 366 4.23 -21.26 -22.47
N ARG A 367 4.03 -22.01 -21.38
CA ARG A 367 3.45 -23.37 -21.42
C ARG A 367 2.01 -23.41 -21.92
N TYR A 368 1.20 -22.42 -21.55
CA TYR A 368 -0.17 -22.28 -22.04
C TYR A 368 -0.18 -22.03 -23.55
N GLN A 369 0.73 -21.20 -24.05
CA GLN A 369 0.90 -21.01 -25.49
C GLN A 369 1.40 -22.27 -26.21
N ASP A 370 2.28 -23.06 -25.59
CA ASP A 370 2.69 -24.35 -26.14
C ASP A 370 1.50 -25.31 -26.24
N LEU A 371 0.62 -25.34 -25.22
CA LEU A 371 -0.60 -26.17 -25.23
C LEU A 371 -1.51 -25.78 -26.40
N ILE A 372 -1.75 -24.46 -26.57
CA ILE A 372 -2.49 -23.92 -27.70
C ILE A 372 -1.86 -24.39 -29.02
N GLY A 373 -0.52 -24.32 -29.16
CA GLY A 373 0.19 -24.74 -30.35
C GLY A 373 0.01 -26.22 -30.69
N VAL A 374 0.06 -27.10 -29.69
CA VAL A 374 -0.20 -28.55 -29.88
C VAL A 374 -1.63 -28.80 -30.37
N VAL A 375 -2.60 -28.13 -29.75
CA VAL A 375 -4.02 -28.27 -30.12
C VAL A 375 -4.28 -27.73 -31.53
N LEU A 376 -3.77 -26.54 -31.85
CA LEU A 376 -3.84 -25.94 -33.19
C LEU A 376 -3.23 -26.88 -34.23
N SER A 377 -2.00 -27.37 -34.00
CA SER A 377 -1.30 -28.26 -34.93
C SER A 377 -2.10 -29.52 -35.26
N LYS A 378 -2.76 -30.13 -34.26
CA LYS A 378 -3.58 -31.32 -34.47
C LYS A 378 -4.85 -31.04 -35.23
N LYS A 379 -5.60 -30.00 -34.85
CA LYS A 379 -6.88 -29.69 -35.49
C LYS A 379 -6.70 -29.18 -36.91
N LEU A 380 -5.73 -28.28 -37.15
CA LEU A 380 -5.44 -27.78 -38.49
C LEU A 380 -5.09 -28.91 -39.47
N LYS A 381 -4.32 -29.94 -39.05
CA LYS A 381 -4.03 -31.11 -39.90
C LYS A 381 -5.26 -31.87 -40.40
N THR A 382 -6.40 -31.75 -39.73
CA THR A 382 -7.66 -32.40 -40.14
C THR A 382 -8.50 -31.54 -41.09
N MET A 383 -8.16 -30.25 -41.24
CA MET A 383 -8.88 -29.29 -42.07
C MET A 383 -8.33 -29.33 -43.49
N THR A 384 -9.23 -29.18 -44.45
CA THR A 384 -8.95 -29.37 -45.89
C THR A 384 -9.27 -28.14 -46.73
N ASN A 385 -9.90 -27.13 -46.14
CA ASN A 385 -10.24 -25.88 -46.80
C ASN A 385 -10.22 -24.69 -45.82
N SER A 386 -10.22 -23.47 -46.36
CA SER A 386 -10.12 -22.23 -45.59
C SER A 386 -11.36 -21.93 -44.74
N GLU A 387 -12.55 -22.39 -45.14
CA GLU A 387 -13.80 -22.19 -44.39
C GLU A 387 -13.75 -22.93 -43.04
N GLN A 388 -13.32 -24.20 -43.06
CA GLN A 388 -13.10 -24.99 -41.84
C GLN A 388 -12.07 -24.34 -40.90
N VAL A 389 -11.00 -23.77 -41.47
CA VAL A 389 -9.99 -23.05 -40.68
C VAL A 389 -10.61 -21.78 -40.07
N SER A 390 -11.36 -20.99 -40.84
CA SER A 390 -11.99 -19.77 -40.34
C SER A 390 -12.99 -20.06 -39.23
N GLU A 391 -13.86 -21.06 -39.40
CA GLU A 391 -14.84 -21.47 -38.37
C GLU A 391 -14.12 -21.91 -37.08
N PHE A 392 -13.03 -22.65 -37.21
CA PHE A 392 -12.21 -23.06 -36.07
C PHE A 392 -11.48 -21.90 -35.40
N LEU A 393 -10.98 -20.93 -36.16
CA LEU A 393 -10.27 -19.76 -35.62
C LEU A 393 -11.19 -18.75 -34.94
N ASN A 394 -12.47 -18.68 -35.32
CA ASN A 394 -13.47 -17.89 -34.60
C ASN A 394 -13.56 -18.32 -33.12
N ALA A 395 -13.28 -19.60 -32.85
CA ALA A 395 -13.22 -20.16 -31.50
C ALA A 395 -12.02 -19.66 -30.67
N PHE A 396 -11.05 -18.98 -31.29
CA PHE A 396 -9.85 -18.38 -30.67
C PHE A 396 -9.87 -16.86 -30.69
N GLU A 397 -10.97 -16.21 -31.10
CA GLU A 397 -11.02 -14.74 -31.24
C GLU A 397 -10.64 -14.02 -29.93
N ASP A 398 -11.04 -14.58 -28.78
CA ASP A 398 -10.75 -14.06 -27.45
C ASP A 398 -9.45 -14.62 -26.82
N ILE A 399 -8.65 -15.38 -27.58
CA ILE A 399 -7.40 -15.97 -27.09
C ILE A 399 -6.22 -15.27 -27.76
N GLU A 400 -5.42 -14.57 -26.97
CA GLU A 400 -4.18 -13.98 -27.48
C GLU A 400 -3.20 -15.07 -27.90
N LEU A 401 -2.88 -15.12 -29.20
CA LEU A 401 -1.92 -16.07 -29.77
C LEU A 401 -0.51 -15.47 -29.85
N ASN A 402 0.48 -16.23 -29.40
CA ASN A 402 1.87 -15.90 -29.63
C ASN A 402 2.26 -16.02 -31.12
N VAL A 403 3.44 -15.52 -31.47
CA VAL A 403 3.95 -15.49 -32.85
C VAL A 403 4.07 -16.90 -33.44
N ALA A 404 4.49 -17.90 -32.66
CA ALA A 404 4.66 -19.26 -33.14
C ALA A 404 3.31 -19.89 -33.56
N ASN A 405 2.26 -19.68 -32.75
CA ASN A 405 0.91 -20.15 -33.02
C ASN A 405 0.29 -19.44 -34.23
N LYS A 406 0.47 -18.12 -34.35
CA LYS A 406 0.04 -17.37 -35.53
C LYS A 406 0.76 -17.84 -36.80
N LYS A 407 2.08 -18.06 -36.75
CA LYS A 407 2.84 -18.64 -37.87
C LYS A 407 2.36 -20.03 -38.25
N LEU A 408 2.01 -20.87 -37.27
CA LEU A 408 1.47 -22.20 -37.51
C LEU A 408 0.15 -22.13 -38.30
N ILE A 409 -0.77 -21.25 -37.91
CA ILE A 409 -2.04 -21.00 -38.62
C ILE A 409 -1.77 -20.49 -40.05
N ASN A 410 -0.96 -19.45 -40.19
CA ASN A 410 -0.64 -18.86 -41.50
C ASN A 410 -0.02 -19.88 -42.45
N ASN A 411 0.94 -20.69 -41.98
CA ASN A 411 1.56 -21.73 -42.78
C ASN A 411 0.54 -22.79 -43.23
N HIS A 412 -0.44 -23.12 -42.39
CA HIS A 412 -1.50 -24.05 -42.77
C HIS A 412 -2.42 -23.45 -43.85
N ILE A 413 -2.85 -22.19 -43.70
CA ILE A 413 -3.65 -21.47 -44.71
C ILE A 413 -2.90 -21.42 -46.05
N PHE A 414 -1.61 -21.05 -46.02
CA PHE A 414 -0.76 -21.06 -47.21
C PHE A 414 -0.72 -22.44 -47.89
N ASN A 415 -0.51 -23.51 -47.12
CA ASN A 415 -0.48 -24.87 -47.65
C ASN A 415 -1.82 -25.30 -48.27
N LEU A 416 -2.96 -24.94 -47.67
CA LEU A 416 -4.28 -25.23 -48.24
C LEU A 416 -4.51 -24.55 -49.58
N SER A 417 -3.94 -23.36 -49.78
CA SER A 417 -4.00 -22.63 -51.05
C SER A 417 -2.90 -23.02 -52.04
N GLY A 418 -2.07 -24.02 -51.74
CA GLY A 418 -0.93 -24.38 -52.58
C GLY A 418 0.10 -23.25 -52.71
N ILE A 419 0.19 -22.38 -51.69
CA ILE A 419 1.15 -21.29 -51.62
C ILE A 419 2.25 -21.69 -50.64
N ARG A 420 3.52 -21.66 -51.07
CA ARG A 420 4.66 -21.82 -50.17
C ARG A 420 5.19 -20.45 -49.77
N PHE A 421 5.36 -20.23 -48.47
CA PHE A 421 5.94 -19.00 -47.92
C PHE A 421 7.40 -19.19 -47.55
N ARG A 422 8.24 -18.17 -47.80
CA ARG A 422 9.64 -18.13 -47.35
C ARG A 422 9.99 -16.73 -46.88
N GLU A 423 10.68 -16.63 -45.75
CA GLU A 423 11.24 -15.37 -45.23
C GLU A 423 12.75 -15.45 -45.05
N THR A 424 13.43 -14.34 -45.30
CA THR A 424 14.86 -14.14 -45.00
C THR A 424 15.08 -12.73 -44.50
N PHE A 425 16.11 -12.51 -43.67
CA PHE A 425 16.48 -11.17 -43.21
C PHE A 425 17.83 -10.80 -43.80
N ARG A 426 17.92 -9.60 -44.37
CA ARG A 426 19.17 -9.01 -44.87
C ARG A 426 19.58 -7.88 -43.95
N GLU A 427 20.80 -7.93 -43.46
CA GLU A 427 21.40 -6.81 -42.74
C GLU A 427 22.04 -5.84 -43.74
N GLY A 428 21.80 -4.55 -43.59
CA GLY A 428 22.32 -3.54 -44.51
C GLY A 428 21.90 -2.11 -44.16
N LYS A 429 22.21 -1.16 -45.06
CA LYS A 429 21.78 0.24 -44.92
C LYS A 429 20.26 0.32 -45.14
N ILE A 430 19.53 0.78 -44.12
CA ILE A 430 18.07 0.91 -44.13
C ILE A 430 17.57 2.36 -44.30
N GLY A 431 18.49 3.32 -44.37
CA GLY A 431 18.15 4.72 -44.60
C GLY A 431 19.19 5.66 -44.02
N GLU A 432 18.79 6.90 -43.80
CA GLU A 432 19.59 7.94 -43.15
C GLU A 432 18.77 8.55 -42.01
N ARG A 433 19.43 9.07 -40.98
CA ARG A 433 18.81 9.91 -39.94
C ARG A 433 19.63 11.16 -39.75
N TYR A 434 18.93 12.25 -39.52
CA TYR A 434 19.56 13.48 -39.09
C TYR A 434 19.95 13.39 -37.61
N VAL A 435 21.22 13.61 -37.31
CA VAL A 435 21.76 13.71 -35.96
C VAL A 435 21.94 15.21 -35.64
N PRO A 436 21.12 15.79 -34.75
CA PRO A 436 21.23 17.21 -34.43
C PRO A 436 22.53 17.49 -33.66
N VAL A 437 23.22 18.58 -34.03
CA VAL A 437 24.31 19.15 -33.23
C VAL A 437 23.74 20.29 -32.38
N ILE A 438 23.90 20.21 -31.06
CA ILE A 438 23.45 21.26 -30.14
C ILE A 438 24.57 22.29 -29.99
N SER A 439 24.39 23.48 -30.56
CA SER A 439 25.40 24.54 -30.51
C SER A 439 25.28 25.47 -29.30
N LYS A 440 24.05 25.79 -28.84
CA LYS A 440 23.81 26.76 -27.74
C LYS A 440 22.56 26.42 -26.91
N SER A 441 22.63 26.61 -25.60
CA SER A 441 21.45 26.58 -24.71
C SER A 441 21.29 27.94 -24.03
N GLN A 442 20.10 28.54 -24.10
CA GLN A 442 19.77 29.71 -23.29
C GLN A 442 18.79 29.30 -22.19
N SER A 443 19.12 29.66 -20.95
CA SER A 443 18.19 29.55 -19.82
C SER A 443 17.53 30.90 -19.56
N TYR A 444 16.23 30.93 -19.33
CA TYR A 444 15.53 32.08 -18.79
C TYR A 444 14.64 31.64 -17.63
N ASN A 445 14.51 32.50 -16.63
CA ASN A 445 13.67 32.23 -15.47
C ASN A 445 12.28 32.77 -15.75
N GLU A 446 11.27 31.92 -15.63
CA GLU A 446 9.87 32.32 -15.67
C GLU A 446 9.28 32.15 -14.28
N THR A 447 8.82 33.25 -13.69
CA THR A 447 8.15 33.22 -12.39
C THR A 447 6.66 33.05 -12.63
N ARG A 448 6.10 31.96 -12.11
CA ARG A 448 4.66 31.68 -12.15
C ARG A 448 4.13 31.62 -10.73
N TYR A 449 2.95 32.21 -10.51
CA TYR A 449 2.33 32.27 -9.19
C TYR A 449 1.20 31.25 -9.12
N ILE A 450 1.31 30.28 -8.21
CA ILE A 450 0.24 29.35 -7.88
C ILE A 450 -0.17 29.62 -6.44
N ASN A 451 -1.43 30.02 -6.24
CA ASN A 451 -1.98 30.40 -4.92
C ASN A 451 -1.17 31.48 -4.18
N GLY A 452 -0.65 32.48 -4.91
CA GLY A 452 0.10 33.60 -4.32
C GLY A 452 1.56 33.30 -3.95
N VAL A 453 2.04 32.07 -4.16
CA VAL A 453 3.46 31.71 -3.98
C VAL A 453 4.18 31.77 -5.32
N ALA A 454 5.29 32.51 -5.36
CA ALA A 454 6.15 32.61 -6.53
C ALA A 454 6.93 31.30 -6.73
N LEU A 455 6.69 30.61 -7.85
CA LEU A 455 7.49 29.49 -8.33
C LEU A 455 8.36 29.98 -9.49
N ASN A 456 9.66 30.10 -9.24
CA ASN A 456 10.64 30.36 -10.29
C ASN A 456 10.95 29.06 -11.00
N GLU A 457 10.48 28.91 -12.23
CA GLU A 457 10.87 27.81 -13.11
C GLU A 457 11.94 28.33 -14.07
N THR A 458 13.14 27.75 -14.01
CA THR A 458 14.14 27.99 -15.06
C THR A 458 13.75 27.16 -16.28
N LYS A 459 13.32 27.84 -17.35
CA LYS A 459 13.08 27.21 -18.65
C LYS A 459 14.33 27.31 -19.50
N PHE A 460 14.61 26.25 -20.24
CA PHE A 460 15.76 26.15 -21.12
C PHE A 460 15.27 26.06 -22.57
N ASN A 461 15.71 26.98 -23.41
CA ASN A 461 15.57 26.88 -24.86
C ASN A 461 16.90 26.38 -25.45
N ASP A 462 16.92 25.15 -25.90
CA ASP A 462 18.05 24.56 -26.62
C ASP A 462 17.96 24.91 -28.11
N TYR A 463 18.83 25.80 -28.59
CA TYR A 463 18.95 26.16 -30.00
C TYR A 463 19.84 25.15 -30.71
N THR A 464 19.31 24.53 -31.76
CA THR A 464 20.05 23.67 -32.68
C THR A 464 20.55 24.49 -33.86
N GLU A 465 21.86 24.77 -33.94
CA GLU A 465 22.50 25.24 -35.18
C GLU A 465 23.17 24.02 -35.85
N GLY A 466 22.47 23.39 -36.79
CA GLY A 466 23.02 22.32 -37.63
C GLY A 466 22.90 20.89 -37.10
N GLY A 467 23.55 19.97 -37.83
CA GLY A 467 23.45 18.53 -37.71
C GLY A 467 24.12 17.84 -38.90
N TYR A 468 24.21 16.52 -38.87
CA TYR A 468 24.70 15.73 -40.00
C TYR A 468 23.79 14.52 -40.24
N ASP A 469 23.70 14.07 -41.48
CA ASP A 469 23.01 12.83 -41.80
C ASP A 469 23.92 11.63 -41.53
N GLU A 470 23.42 10.69 -40.74
CA GLU A 470 24.08 9.44 -40.41
C GLU A 470 23.37 8.29 -41.15
N SER A 471 24.15 7.42 -41.81
CA SER A 471 23.61 6.19 -42.38
C SER A 471 23.08 5.27 -41.28
N ARG A 472 21.86 4.79 -41.44
CA ARG A 472 21.22 3.84 -40.54
C ARG A 472 21.41 2.43 -41.08
N PHE A 473 21.87 1.53 -40.23
CA PHE A 473 22.00 0.11 -40.54
C PHE A 473 21.00 -0.71 -39.73
N GLY A 474 20.47 -1.76 -40.34
CA GLY A 474 19.46 -2.59 -39.74
C GLY A 474 19.06 -3.74 -40.64
N PHE A 475 17.85 -4.23 -40.45
CA PHE A 475 17.33 -5.42 -41.11
C PHE A 475 16.21 -5.05 -42.09
N THR A 476 16.30 -5.66 -43.27
CA THR A 476 15.22 -5.73 -44.25
C THR A 476 14.72 -7.17 -44.28
N ALA A 477 13.45 -7.38 -43.97
CA ALA A 477 12.79 -8.66 -44.15
C ALA A 477 12.44 -8.80 -45.63
N VAL A 478 12.90 -9.88 -46.25
CA VAL A 478 12.57 -10.27 -47.63
C VAL A 478 11.70 -11.51 -47.55
N TYR A 479 10.49 -11.41 -48.06
CA TYR A 479 9.53 -12.51 -48.08
C TYR A 479 9.14 -12.87 -49.51
N GLN A 480 8.85 -14.15 -49.70
CA GLN A 480 8.54 -14.76 -50.98
C GLN A 480 7.29 -15.63 -50.83
N LEU A 481 6.34 -15.45 -51.75
CA LEU A 481 5.15 -16.27 -51.89
C LEU A 481 5.26 -17.02 -53.22
N PHE A 482 5.33 -18.35 -53.16
CA PHE A 482 5.36 -19.22 -54.33
C PHE A 482 3.98 -19.82 -54.49
N ASN A 483 3.19 -19.37 -55.47
CA ASN A 483 1.93 -20.01 -55.80
C ASN A 483 2.22 -21.22 -56.68
N GLU A 484 2.21 -22.41 -56.08
CA GLU A 484 2.48 -23.70 -56.72
C GLU A 484 1.18 -24.37 -57.22
N SER A 485 0.04 -23.68 -57.06
CA SER A 485 -1.26 -24.14 -57.55
C SER A 485 -1.51 -23.71 -59.00
N ALA A 486 -2.50 -24.34 -59.64
CA ALA A 486 -3.01 -23.94 -60.96
C ALA A 486 -3.97 -22.73 -60.91
N GLN A 487 -4.33 -22.26 -59.72
CA GLN A 487 -5.28 -21.19 -59.47
C GLN A 487 -4.54 -19.86 -59.29
N THR A 488 -5.06 -18.76 -59.85
CA THR A 488 -4.57 -17.42 -59.52
C THR A 488 -5.35 -16.88 -58.32
N TYR A 489 -4.66 -16.19 -57.42
CA TYR A 489 -5.24 -15.65 -56.19
C TYR A 489 -5.01 -14.15 -56.06
N LEU A 490 -6.00 -13.46 -55.51
CA LEU A 490 -5.79 -12.21 -54.77
C LEU A 490 -5.51 -12.57 -53.32
N VAL A 491 -4.36 -12.14 -52.81
CA VAL A 491 -3.93 -12.42 -51.44
C VAL A 491 -3.74 -11.12 -50.70
N ASP A 492 -4.62 -10.88 -49.74
CA ASP A 492 -4.49 -9.80 -48.78
C ASP A 492 -3.59 -10.30 -47.65
N VAL A 493 -2.46 -9.63 -47.45
CA VAL A 493 -1.54 -9.92 -46.35
C VAL A 493 -1.46 -8.76 -45.38
N GLU A 494 -1.31 -9.09 -44.12
CA GLU A 494 -0.91 -8.16 -43.07
C GLU A 494 0.49 -8.50 -42.59
N ILE A 495 1.41 -7.56 -42.74
CA ILE A 495 2.77 -7.68 -42.26
C ILE A 495 2.84 -6.99 -40.91
N SER A 496 3.28 -7.71 -39.89
CA SER A 496 3.47 -7.16 -38.55
C SER A 496 4.85 -7.48 -37.98
N ALA A 497 5.42 -6.53 -37.22
CA ALA A 497 6.68 -6.71 -36.49
C ALA A 497 6.89 -5.59 -35.45
N THR A 498 7.64 -5.87 -34.39
CA THR A 498 8.17 -4.84 -33.49
C THR A 498 9.46 -4.27 -34.08
N VAL A 499 9.37 -3.03 -34.58
CA VAL A 499 10.47 -2.31 -35.20
C VAL A 499 11.21 -1.50 -34.15
N SER A 500 12.45 -1.89 -33.86
CA SER A 500 13.34 -1.14 -32.97
C SER A 500 14.18 -0.14 -33.76
N ASN A 501 14.05 1.14 -33.43
CA ASN A 501 14.80 2.24 -34.04
C ASN A 501 15.48 3.07 -32.96
N THR A 502 16.69 3.55 -33.22
CA THR A 502 17.36 4.51 -32.33
C THR A 502 17.11 5.92 -32.87
N GLU A 503 16.48 6.74 -32.04
CA GLU A 503 16.31 8.18 -32.27
C GLU A 503 17.27 8.95 -31.37
N TYR A 504 17.86 10.05 -31.86
CA TYR A 504 18.62 10.95 -31.02
C TYR A 504 17.70 11.99 -30.41
N LYS A 505 17.60 12.01 -29.08
CA LYS A 505 16.93 13.08 -28.33
C LYS A 505 17.96 13.99 -27.69
N LYS A 506 17.61 15.29 -27.63
CA LYS A 506 18.40 16.28 -26.91
C LYS A 506 18.43 15.93 -25.42
N LYS A 507 19.61 15.94 -24.83
CA LYS A 507 19.80 15.90 -23.37
C LYS A 507 19.90 17.34 -22.88
N SER A 508 19.50 17.62 -21.64
CA SER A 508 19.66 18.98 -21.10
C SER A 508 21.14 19.34 -21.08
N SER A 509 21.45 20.62 -21.31
CA SER A 509 22.80 21.13 -21.48
C SER A 509 23.73 20.99 -20.24
N TRP A 510 23.22 20.43 -19.14
CA TRP A 510 23.95 20.16 -17.90
C TRP A 510 24.42 18.71 -17.73
N SER A 511 24.08 17.82 -18.67
CA SER A 511 24.32 16.37 -18.54
C SER A 511 25.69 15.87 -19.01
N GLY A 512 26.68 16.76 -19.12
CA GLY A 512 28.05 16.45 -19.49
C GLY A 512 28.34 16.61 -21.01
N PRO A 513 29.52 16.17 -21.48
CA PRO A 513 29.94 16.33 -22.88
C PRO A 513 29.05 15.57 -23.89
N ASP A 514 28.32 14.55 -23.45
CA ASP A 514 27.39 13.77 -24.28
C ASP A 514 26.01 14.44 -24.37
N ARG A 515 25.89 15.41 -25.29
CA ARG A 515 24.70 16.26 -25.46
C ARG A 515 23.49 15.55 -26.12
N ASN A 516 23.69 14.35 -26.68
CA ASN A 516 22.64 13.56 -27.33
C ASN A 516 22.42 12.24 -26.58
N VAL A 517 21.15 11.87 -26.34
CA VAL A 517 20.78 10.53 -25.87
C VAL A 517 20.25 9.73 -27.03
N GLN A 518 20.84 8.56 -27.24
CA GLN A 518 20.22 7.52 -28.05
C GLN A 518 19.02 6.96 -27.28
N VAL A 519 17.82 7.27 -27.77
CA VAL A 519 16.58 6.72 -27.26
C VAL A 519 16.16 5.59 -28.18
N LYS A 520 16.14 4.37 -27.66
CA LYS A 520 15.56 3.24 -28.35
C LYS A 520 14.05 3.39 -28.33
N LYS A 521 13.44 3.36 -29.51
CA LYS A 521 11.99 3.41 -29.71
C LYS A 521 11.57 2.14 -30.42
N ASN A 522 10.66 1.42 -29.79
CA ASN A 522 10.02 0.25 -30.39
C ASN A 522 8.65 0.71 -30.91
N ASN A 523 8.42 0.58 -32.20
CA ASN A 523 7.14 0.85 -32.83
C ASN A 523 6.57 -0.46 -33.37
N VAL A 524 5.25 -0.60 -33.37
CA VAL A 524 4.58 -1.70 -34.06
C VAL A 524 4.45 -1.33 -35.54
N LEU A 525 5.07 -2.12 -36.41
CA LEU A 525 4.80 -2.09 -37.84
C LEU A 525 3.55 -2.92 -38.11
N VAL A 526 2.56 -2.33 -38.76
CA VAL A 526 1.43 -3.03 -39.36
C VAL A 526 1.26 -2.49 -40.76
N LYS A 527 1.40 -3.35 -41.78
CA LYS A 527 1.23 -2.97 -43.18
C LYS A 527 0.32 -3.97 -43.87
N LYS A 528 -0.81 -3.50 -44.38
CA LYS A 528 -1.73 -4.29 -45.20
C LYS A 528 -1.40 -4.11 -46.67
N LEU A 529 -1.27 -5.21 -47.39
CA LEU A 529 -0.92 -5.24 -48.81
C LEU A 529 -1.77 -6.29 -49.50
N THR A 530 -2.08 -6.04 -50.77
CA THR A 530 -2.79 -6.99 -51.61
C THR A 530 -1.95 -7.30 -52.82
N TYR A 531 -1.81 -8.59 -53.09
CA TYR A 531 -1.03 -9.11 -54.22
C TYR A 531 -1.90 -9.93 -55.13
N VAL A 532 -1.65 -9.85 -56.44
CA VAL A 532 -2.06 -10.92 -57.35
C VAL A 532 -0.95 -11.95 -57.44
N LEU A 533 -1.26 -13.17 -57.04
CA LEU A 533 -0.37 -14.32 -57.13
C LEU A 533 -0.83 -15.20 -58.28
N LYS A 534 -0.25 -14.99 -59.46
CA LYS A 534 -0.51 -15.82 -60.64
C LYS A 534 -0.23 -17.30 -60.36
N ALA A 535 -1.03 -18.19 -60.94
CA ALA A 535 -0.77 -19.63 -60.93
C ALA A 535 0.68 -19.94 -61.36
N ASN A 536 1.36 -20.85 -60.65
CA ASN A 536 2.75 -21.26 -60.90
C ASN A 536 3.75 -20.09 -60.95
N SER A 537 3.60 -19.10 -60.08
CA SER A 537 4.47 -17.92 -60.03
C SER A 537 5.06 -17.66 -58.65
N GLU A 538 6.05 -16.78 -58.62
CA GLU A 538 6.69 -16.29 -57.41
C GLU A 538 6.48 -14.79 -57.29
N LEU A 539 6.01 -14.36 -56.13
CA LEU A 539 6.09 -12.98 -55.70
C LEU A 539 7.23 -12.85 -54.69
N LYS A 540 8.03 -11.80 -54.84
CA LYS A 540 9.08 -11.43 -53.91
C LYS A 540 8.94 -9.95 -53.55
N ASP A 541 8.89 -9.66 -52.26
CA ASP A 541 8.84 -8.31 -51.75
C ASP A 541 9.70 -8.16 -50.49
N GLN A 542 9.92 -6.94 -50.04
CA GLN A 542 10.78 -6.61 -48.92
C GLN A 542 10.28 -5.41 -48.12
N ILE A 543 10.60 -5.42 -46.83
CA ILE A 543 10.23 -4.34 -45.92
C ILE A 543 11.31 -4.11 -44.88
N ILE A 544 11.58 -2.85 -44.56
CA ILE A 544 12.52 -2.48 -43.50
C ILE A 544 11.86 -2.75 -42.15
N VAL A 545 12.54 -3.50 -41.28
CA VAL A 545 12.03 -3.93 -39.97
C VAL A 545 12.82 -3.38 -38.79
N GLY A 546 13.65 -2.36 -39.04
CA GLY A 546 14.37 -1.60 -38.02
C GLY A 546 15.82 -2.02 -37.83
N GLU A 547 16.46 -1.48 -36.80
CA GLU A 547 17.89 -1.64 -36.51
C GLU A 547 18.21 -2.99 -35.85
N LYS A 548 17.19 -3.68 -35.33
CA LYS A 548 17.31 -5.01 -34.75
C LYS A 548 16.42 -5.99 -35.51
N LYS A 549 16.86 -7.24 -35.62
CA LYS A 549 16.06 -8.31 -36.19
C LYS A 549 14.84 -8.56 -35.26
N PRO A 550 13.60 -8.37 -35.73
CA PRO A 550 12.41 -8.68 -34.95
C PRO A 550 12.28 -10.20 -34.77
N SER A 551 11.98 -10.65 -33.55
CA SER A 551 11.59 -12.04 -33.27
C SER A 551 10.14 -12.32 -33.62
N ASP A 552 9.33 -11.26 -33.76
CA ASP A 552 7.88 -11.28 -33.94
C ASP A 552 7.43 -10.93 -35.37
N PHE A 553 8.36 -10.85 -36.34
CA PHE A 553 8.01 -10.59 -37.72
C PHE A 553 7.13 -11.72 -38.29
N MET A 554 6.05 -11.29 -38.93
CA MET A 554 5.02 -12.17 -39.45
C MET A 554 4.39 -11.57 -40.71
N VAL A 555 4.11 -12.44 -41.68
CA VAL A 555 3.25 -12.15 -42.82
C VAL A 555 2.00 -13.02 -42.66
N SER A 556 0.89 -12.41 -42.24
CA SER A 556 -0.39 -13.06 -42.05
C SER A 556 -1.25 -12.95 -43.28
N VAL A 557 -1.91 -14.04 -43.64
CA VAL A 557 -2.95 -14.01 -44.67
C VAL A 557 -4.22 -13.48 -44.03
N VAL A 558 -4.73 -12.36 -44.54
CA VAL A 558 -6.03 -11.81 -44.14
C VAL A 558 -7.13 -12.43 -44.98
N ASN A 559 -6.91 -12.54 -46.29
CA ASN A 559 -7.88 -13.08 -47.23
C ASN A 559 -7.18 -13.70 -48.45
N ILE A 560 -7.75 -14.76 -49.00
CA ILE A 560 -7.33 -15.39 -50.26
C ILE A 560 -8.57 -15.57 -51.12
N THR A 561 -8.64 -14.80 -52.20
CA THR A 561 -9.76 -14.86 -53.15
C THR A 561 -9.28 -15.49 -54.45
N PRO A 562 -9.81 -16.64 -54.88
CA PRO A 562 -9.49 -17.18 -56.19
C PRO A 562 -10.02 -16.24 -57.28
N VAL A 563 -9.20 -15.96 -58.28
CA VAL A 563 -9.57 -15.18 -59.46
C VAL A 563 -9.15 -15.90 -60.74
N ASP A 564 -9.95 -15.74 -61.79
CA ASP A 564 -9.68 -16.39 -63.06
C ASP A 564 -8.35 -15.90 -63.67
N ASN A 565 -7.62 -16.79 -64.34
CA ASN A 565 -6.39 -16.41 -65.03
C ASN A 565 -6.63 -15.32 -66.08
N GLU A 566 -7.81 -15.35 -66.72
CA GLU A 566 -8.24 -14.33 -67.66
C GLU A 566 -8.45 -12.98 -66.99
N TRP A 567 -8.98 -12.97 -65.77
CA TRP A 567 -9.16 -11.74 -64.97
C TRP A 567 -7.81 -11.05 -64.75
N PHE A 568 -6.80 -11.79 -64.30
CA PHE A 568 -5.45 -11.22 -64.11
C PHE A 568 -4.85 -10.66 -65.40
N ASN A 569 -4.96 -11.40 -66.52
CA ASN A 569 -4.40 -10.94 -67.80
C ASN A 569 -5.10 -9.67 -68.30
N LYS A 570 -6.40 -9.52 -68.02
CA LYS A 570 -7.21 -8.35 -68.37
C LYS A 570 -6.93 -7.15 -67.46
N LEU A 571 -6.57 -7.36 -66.19
CA LEU A 571 -6.24 -6.28 -65.25
C LEU A 571 -5.11 -5.38 -65.78
N SER A 572 -4.03 -5.96 -66.30
CA SER A 572 -2.93 -5.16 -66.87
C SER A 572 -3.36 -4.33 -68.08
N VAL A 573 -4.28 -4.87 -68.90
CA VAL A 573 -4.85 -4.13 -70.05
C VAL A 573 -5.78 -3.03 -69.56
N ALA A 574 -6.55 -3.25 -68.49
CA ALA A 574 -7.34 -2.18 -67.87
C ALA A 574 -6.47 -1.07 -67.27
N MET A 575 -5.31 -1.39 -66.69
CA MET A 575 -4.41 -0.40 -66.09
C MET A 575 -3.62 0.42 -67.10
N GLU A 576 -3.27 -0.11 -68.28
CA GLU A 576 -2.35 0.57 -69.21
C GLU A 576 -2.73 0.48 -70.69
N GLY A 577 -3.65 -0.42 -71.06
CA GLY A 577 -4.06 -0.66 -72.45
C GLY A 577 -5.03 0.39 -73.00
N ASP A 578 -5.44 0.21 -74.26
CA ASP A 578 -6.34 1.09 -75.02
C ASP A 578 -7.75 0.46 -75.21
N ASP A 579 -8.26 -0.26 -74.20
CA ASP A 579 -9.61 -0.83 -74.20
C ASP A 579 -10.46 -0.15 -73.11
N ILE A 580 -11.27 0.82 -73.53
CA ILE A 580 -12.05 1.65 -72.61
C ILE A 580 -13.18 0.85 -71.95
N GLY A 581 -13.74 -0.13 -72.67
CA GLY A 581 -14.78 -1.01 -72.13
C GLY A 581 -14.23 -1.84 -70.98
N LEU A 582 -13.08 -2.48 -71.21
CA LEU A 582 -12.40 -3.28 -70.19
C LEU A 582 -11.91 -2.42 -69.01
N THR A 583 -11.36 -1.23 -69.30
CA THR A 583 -10.92 -0.30 -68.25
C THR A 583 -12.09 0.14 -67.36
N THR A 584 -13.26 0.37 -67.96
CA THR A 584 -14.49 0.71 -67.24
C THR A 584 -14.98 -0.48 -66.41
N GLU A 585 -14.99 -1.69 -66.96
CA GLU A 585 -15.35 -2.91 -66.23
C GLU A 585 -14.54 -3.06 -64.93
N TYR A 586 -13.21 -2.94 -65.02
CA TYR A 586 -12.31 -3.08 -63.88
C TYR A 586 -12.38 -1.91 -62.89
N PHE A 587 -12.77 -0.71 -63.33
CA PHE A 587 -12.98 0.41 -62.42
C PHE A 587 -14.08 0.08 -61.39
N PHE A 588 -15.11 -0.65 -61.80
CA PHE A 588 -16.24 -1.04 -60.95
C PHE A 588 -16.09 -2.43 -60.32
N ASP A 589 -15.06 -3.19 -60.68
CA ASP A 589 -14.81 -4.48 -60.04
C ASP A 589 -14.22 -4.29 -58.64
N ASP A 590 -14.93 -4.78 -57.63
CA ASP A 590 -14.47 -4.74 -56.23
C ASP A 590 -13.17 -5.54 -56.04
N LYS A 591 -12.90 -6.55 -56.87
CA LYS A 591 -11.63 -7.28 -56.85
C LYS A 591 -10.43 -6.43 -57.29
N ALA A 592 -10.68 -5.37 -58.07
CA ALA A 592 -9.65 -4.45 -58.55
C ALA A 592 -9.45 -3.24 -57.63
N LEU A 593 -10.05 -3.22 -56.43
CA LEU A 593 -10.03 -2.09 -55.50
C LEU A 593 -8.65 -1.47 -55.30
N PHE A 594 -7.61 -2.29 -55.15
CA PHE A 594 -6.24 -1.83 -54.91
C PHE A 594 -5.58 -1.17 -56.12
N TRP A 595 -6.01 -1.53 -57.34
CA TRP A 595 -5.53 -0.95 -58.60
C TRP A 595 -6.44 0.15 -59.13
N LYS A 596 -7.53 0.51 -58.41
CA LYS A 596 -8.42 1.59 -58.83
C LYS A 596 -7.71 2.90 -59.18
N PRO A 597 -6.65 3.35 -58.47
CA PRO A 597 -5.93 4.56 -58.88
C PRO A 597 -5.33 4.46 -60.29
N ASP A 598 -4.69 3.34 -60.61
CA ASP A 598 -4.06 3.11 -61.92
C ASP A 598 -5.11 2.92 -63.02
N VAL A 599 -6.16 2.13 -62.73
CA VAL A 599 -7.30 1.93 -63.64
C VAL A 599 -8.04 3.25 -63.88
N ALA A 600 -8.24 4.08 -62.85
CA ALA A 600 -8.84 5.41 -62.96
C ALA A 600 -7.99 6.36 -63.81
N ALA A 601 -6.68 6.36 -63.59
CA ALA A 601 -5.75 7.18 -64.38
C ALA A 601 -5.78 6.77 -65.87
N ASN A 602 -5.81 5.48 -66.16
CA ASN A 602 -5.92 5.00 -67.54
C ASN A 602 -7.29 5.30 -68.15
N LEU A 603 -8.37 5.16 -67.37
CA LEU A 603 -9.71 5.52 -67.81
C LEU A 603 -9.78 7.00 -68.18
N ALA A 604 -9.22 7.87 -67.34
CA ALA A 604 -9.14 9.29 -67.60
C ALA A 604 -8.35 9.59 -68.88
N ARG A 605 -7.19 8.94 -69.06
CA ARG A 605 -6.38 9.05 -70.29
C ARG A 605 -7.18 8.67 -71.53
N GLN A 606 -7.87 7.54 -71.51
CA GLN A 606 -8.61 7.03 -72.68
C GLN A 606 -9.83 7.89 -73.02
N VAL A 607 -10.57 8.36 -72.01
CA VAL A 607 -11.67 9.29 -72.26
C VAL A 607 -11.17 10.63 -72.79
N TYR A 608 -10.04 11.13 -72.28
CA TYR A 608 -9.41 12.33 -72.81
C TYR A 608 -9.00 12.17 -74.28
N MET A 609 -8.43 11.01 -74.65
CA MET A 609 -8.06 10.70 -76.04
C MET A 609 -9.27 10.58 -76.97
N SER A 610 -10.44 10.26 -76.41
CA SER A 610 -11.70 10.13 -77.15
C SER A 610 -12.50 11.43 -77.22
N LEU A 611 -12.01 12.51 -76.61
CA LEU A 611 -12.67 13.82 -76.57
C LEU A 611 -12.28 14.66 -77.79
N ASP A 612 -13.22 14.90 -78.70
CA ASP A 612 -13.02 15.84 -79.79
C ASP A 612 -13.17 17.28 -79.31
N LYS A 613 -12.31 18.16 -79.83
CA LYS A 613 -12.24 19.57 -79.44
C LYS A 613 -12.28 20.42 -80.70
N THR A 614 -13.36 21.15 -80.89
CA THR A 614 -13.53 22.03 -82.05
C THR A 614 -13.73 23.47 -81.59
N ILE A 615 -13.07 24.41 -82.28
CA ILE A 615 -13.27 25.84 -82.09
C ILE A 615 -14.01 26.37 -83.31
N ILE A 616 -15.22 26.88 -83.09
CA ILE A 616 -16.06 27.45 -84.15
C ILE A 616 -16.05 28.97 -83.99
N THR A 617 -15.61 29.67 -85.05
CA THR A 617 -15.64 31.13 -85.16
C THR A 617 -16.69 31.56 -86.17
N GLY A 618 -17.39 32.67 -85.94
CA GLY A 618 -18.31 33.24 -86.94
C GLY A 618 -17.59 33.82 -88.17
N ASP A 619 -18.35 34.08 -89.25
CA ASP A 619 -17.84 34.57 -90.54
C ASP A 619 -17.13 35.94 -90.48
N LYS A 620 -17.35 36.70 -89.39
CA LYS A 620 -16.77 38.03 -89.15
C LYS A 620 -15.82 38.01 -87.94
N PHE A 621 -14.97 37.00 -87.83
CA PHE A 621 -13.96 36.95 -86.77
C PHE A 621 -12.88 38.01 -87.03
N ASP A 622 -12.80 39.01 -86.16
CA ASP A 622 -11.85 40.11 -86.28
C ASP A 622 -11.06 40.25 -84.97
N ARG A 623 -9.75 40.48 -85.11
CA ARG A 623 -8.81 40.63 -84.00
C ARG A 623 -9.13 41.87 -83.16
N ASP A 624 -9.66 42.91 -83.78
CA ASP A 624 -9.84 44.22 -83.15
C ASP A 624 -11.19 44.34 -82.41
N PHE A 625 -12.02 43.28 -82.45
CA PHE A 625 -13.34 43.24 -81.82
C PHE A 625 -13.47 42.11 -80.80
N LYS A 626 -14.46 42.25 -79.90
CA LYS A 626 -14.93 41.17 -79.01
C LYS A 626 -15.68 40.13 -79.85
N SER A 627 -14.94 39.19 -80.42
CA SER A 627 -15.48 38.16 -81.31
C SER A 627 -15.98 36.95 -80.50
N PRO A 628 -17.24 36.49 -80.68
CA PRO A 628 -17.70 35.25 -80.04
C PRO A 628 -17.01 34.04 -80.69
N VAL A 629 -16.52 33.15 -79.83
CA VAL A 629 -15.89 31.89 -80.18
C VAL A 629 -16.63 30.78 -79.44
N GLN A 630 -17.13 29.79 -80.16
CA GLN A 630 -17.75 28.62 -79.56
C GLN A 630 -16.71 27.51 -79.42
N VAL A 631 -16.46 27.09 -78.19
CA VAL A 631 -15.68 25.89 -77.89
C VAL A 631 -16.66 24.73 -77.81
N VAL A 632 -16.43 23.72 -78.63
CA VAL A 632 -17.24 22.51 -78.72
C VAL A 632 -16.40 21.33 -78.26
N PHE A 633 -16.91 20.62 -77.27
CA PHE A 633 -16.33 19.37 -76.78
C PHE A 633 -17.32 18.25 -77.09
N THR A 634 -16.89 17.24 -77.85
CA THR A 634 -17.72 16.06 -78.15
C THR A 634 -17.14 14.86 -77.44
N ASN A 635 -17.87 14.37 -76.44
CA ASN A 635 -17.49 13.18 -75.70
C ASN A 635 -17.99 11.94 -76.46
N ASN A 636 -17.06 11.23 -77.11
CA ASN A 636 -17.37 10.03 -77.89
C ASN A 636 -17.40 8.74 -77.06
N THR A 637 -17.44 8.86 -75.73
CA THR A 637 -17.50 7.72 -74.81
C THR A 637 -18.84 7.68 -74.09
N GLU A 638 -19.26 6.52 -73.60
CA GLU A 638 -20.49 6.38 -72.78
C GLU A 638 -20.34 6.98 -71.37
N ILE A 639 -19.13 7.36 -70.97
CA ILE A 639 -18.79 7.78 -69.61
C ILE A 639 -18.96 9.29 -69.49
N ALA A 640 -19.68 9.75 -68.47
CA ALA A 640 -19.75 11.17 -68.18
C ALA A 640 -18.40 11.68 -67.65
N ILE A 641 -17.98 12.86 -68.10
CA ILE A 641 -16.72 13.46 -67.67
C ILE A 641 -16.89 14.84 -67.11
N THR A 642 -15.98 15.18 -66.21
CA THR A 642 -15.75 16.55 -65.79
C THR A 642 -14.35 16.97 -66.18
N LEU A 643 -14.30 18.06 -66.94
CA LEU A 643 -13.04 18.63 -67.39
C LEU A 643 -12.97 20.10 -67.04
N THR A 644 -11.76 20.55 -66.77
CA THR A 644 -11.44 21.97 -66.69
C THR A 644 -10.73 22.35 -67.98
N TYR A 645 -11.22 23.36 -68.68
CA TYR A 645 -10.56 23.87 -69.87
C TYR A 645 -10.24 25.36 -69.72
N LYS A 646 -9.12 25.74 -70.33
CA LYS A 646 -8.64 27.11 -70.40
C LYS A 646 -8.23 27.39 -71.83
N SER A 647 -8.52 28.58 -72.31
CA SER A 647 -7.99 29.05 -73.59
C SER A 647 -7.04 30.22 -73.38
N ASN A 648 -6.20 30.50 -74.38
CA ASN A 648 -5.33 31.69 -74.38
C ASN A 648 -6.09 33.02 -74.64
N PHE A 649 -7.42 32.95 -74.73
CA PHE A 649 -8.35 34.07 -74.87
C PHE A 649 -9.43 34.06 -73.78
N MET A 650 -9.25 33.26 -72.73
CA MET A 650 -10.08 33.25 -71.53
C MET A 650 -9.23 33.66 -70.32
N GLU A 651 -9.79 34.50 -69.45
CA GLU A 651 -9.10 34.94 -68.23
C GLU A 651 -9.04 33.84 -67.17
N GLN A 652 -10.09 33.02 -67.07
CA GLN A 652 -10.23 31.95 -66.08
C GLN A 652 -10.56 30.63 -66.77
N ALA A 653 -10.08 29.54 -66.19
CA ALA A 653 -10.49 28.20 -66.59
C ALA A 653 -11.95 27.95 -66.22
N ARG A 654 -12.65 27.11 -66.98
CA ARG A 654 -14.03 26.71 -66.71
C ARG A 654 -14.11 25.21 -66.53
N THR A 655 -14.89 24.77 -65.55
CA THR A 655 -15.17 23.35 -65.31
C THR A 655 -16.54 23.00 -65.85
N VAL A 656 -16.63 21.93 -66.63
CA VAL A 656 -17.85 21.53 -67.32
C VAL A 656 -18.06 20.02 -67.22
N ASN A 657 -19.32 19.62 -67.11
CA ASN A 657 -19.73 18.22 -67.07
C ASN A 657 -20.33 17.85 -68.42
N ILE A 658 -19.76 16.86 -69.08
CA ILE A 658 -20.21 16.40 -70.40
C ILE A 658 -20.73 14.99 -70.24
N LYS A 659 -22.01 14.75 -70.55
CA LYS A 659 -22.60 13.41 -70.51
C LYS A 659 -21.90 12.51 -71.54
N GLY A 660 -21.97 11.20 -71.35
CA GLY A 660 -21.52 10.25 -72.36
C GLY A 660 -22.27 10.43 -73.69
N ASN A 661 -21.57 10.23 -74.80
CA ASN A 661 -22.08 10.35 -76.17
C ASN A 661 -22.82 11.67 -76.42
N SER A 662 -22.28 12.77 -75.88
CA SER A 662 -22.90 14.08 -75.96
C SER A 662 -21.91 15.19 -76.31
N GLU A 663 -22.46 16.29 -76.79
CA GLU A 663 -21.72 17.49 -77.15
C GLU A 663 -22.01 18.60 -76.15
N PHE A 664 -20.95 19.25 -75.66
CA PHE A 664 -21.03 20.46 -74.86
C PHE A 664 -20.52 21.65 -75.66
N LYS A 665 -21.27 22.75 -75.64
CA LYS A 665 -20.92 24.01 -76.31
C LYS A 665 -20.86 25.13 -75.31
N ASP A 666 -19.75 25.85 -75.30
CA ASP A 666 -19.63 27.11 -74.56
C ASP A 666 -19.20 28.23 -75.49
N THR A 667 -19.89 29.36 -75.41
CA THR A 667 -19.58 30.56 -76.18
C THR A 667 -18.77 31.50 -75.29
N VAL A 668 -17.53 31.73 -75.66
CA VAL A 668 -16.60 32.63 -74.98
C VAL A 668 -16.20 33.78 -75.91
N THR A 669 -15.78 34.91 -75.35
CA THR A 669 -15.35 36.07 -76.15
C THR A 669 -13.84 36.06 -76.32
N ALA A 670 -13.34 36.05 -77.55
CA ALA A 670 -11.92 36.27 -77.85
C ALA A 670 -11.68 37.73 -78.19
N LEU A 671 -10.82 38.40 -77.42
CA LEU A 671 -10.42 39.80 -77.65
C LEU A 671 -8.94 39.85 -78.05
N GLY A 672 -8.62 40.54 -79.15
CA GLY A 672 -7.23 40.83 -79.52
C GLY A 672 -6.43 39.65 -80.07
N ARG A 673 -7.08 38.59 -80.59
CA ARG A 673 -6.40 37.37 -81.11
C ARG A 673 -6.76 37.11 -82.57
N ASN A 674 -5.83 36.58 -83.37
CA ASN A 674 -6.17 36.04 -84.69
C ASN A 674 -6.81 34.65 -84.55
N LYS A 675 -7.55 34.22 -85.56
CA LYS A 675 -8.20 32.90 -85.58
C LYS A 675 -7.20 31.76 -85.39
N ASP A 676 -6.05 31.85 -86.05
CA ASP A 676 -5.00 30.82 -86.00
C ASP A 676 -4.26 30.77 -84.65
N ASP A 677 -4.43 31.80 -83.80
CA ASP A 677 -3.84 31.86 -82.48
C ASP A 677 -4.71 31.20 -81.40
N LEU A 678 -5.97 30.85 -81.71
CA LEU A 678 -6.92 30.32 -80.72
C LEU A 678 -6.52 28.89 -80.31
N LYS A 679 -6.20 28.72 -79.02
CA LYS A 679 -5.83 27.41 -78.44
C LYS A 679 -6.64 27.15 -77.19
N VAL A 680 -7.17 25.93 -77.07
CA VAL A 680 -7.84 25.42 -75.88
C VAL A 680 -6.98 24.32 -75.28
N THR A 681 -6.66 24.46 -74.00
CA THR A 681 -5.99 23.44 -73.18
C THR A 681 -7.03 22.83 -72.26
N VAL A 682 -6.96 21.52 -72.06
CA VAL A 682 -7.89 20.78 -71.21
C VAL A 682 -7.07 20.05 -70.15
N GLU A 683 -7.42 20.28 -68.89
CA GLU A 683 -6.99 19.51 -67.72
C GLU A 683 -8.18 18.65 -67.30
N MET A 684 -8.05 17.33 -67.44
CA MET A 684 -9.09 16.41 -67.00
C MET A 684 -8.95 16.23 -65.49
N LEU A 685 -10.02 16.53 -64.74
CA LEU A 685 -9.97 16.50 -63.28
C LEU A 685 -10.20 15.09 -62.73
N GLU A 686 -11.14 14.35 -63.29
CA GLU A 686 -11.42 12.93 -63.02
C GLU A 686 -12.64 12.50 -63.87
N PRO A 687 -12.76 11.23 -64.31
CA PRO A 687 -14.02 10.71 -64.85
C PRO A 687 -15.11 10.89 -63.78
N TRP A 688 -16.30 11.35 -64.18
CA TRP A 688 -17.40 11.53 -63.23
C TRP A 688 -18.04 10.18 -62.94
N LEU A 689 -17.98 9.75 -61.69
CA LEU A 689 -18.75 8.61 -61.20
C LEU A 689 -19.48 8.96 -59.91
#